data_AF-A0A1G7UAR8-F1
#
_entry.id   AF-A0A1G7UAR8-F1
#
_cell.length_a   1.000
_cell.length_b   1.000
_cell.length_c   1.000
_cell.angle_alpha   90.00
_cell.angle_beta   90.00
_cell.angle_gamma   90.00
#
_symmetry.space_group_name_H-M   'P 1'
#
loop_
_entity.id
_entity.type
_entity.pdbx_description
1 polymer ?
#
loop_
_entity_poly.entity_id
_entity_poly.type
_entity_poly.pdbx_seq_one_letter_code
_entity_poly.pdbx_strand_id
1 'polypeptide(L)'
;MTAVPIVINNINDLQAIQNNLSGDYVLAVDIDASGFNFTPIGSASNPFIGTFDGQGHTITNLTVNSASDGDTGLFADIGATGVVRNVGLTNENVGGFPYTGDLAYVGGLAGENFGTIAHSWVVGAVRNGAGVGLLVGLNAGNISESYSSGSVVGVSSYLGGLVGINDGFSAVITQSFSLASVGLGLGQSYSGGLVGYNLLGTISEDYARGTVEAGTLAGGLTPFIGGLVGYNLGHVTGSYAAGAVVSGLSTAALGGLIAGDIGNLIFPNGTATNSYWDVQTAGTASSAGGAGLTTSQLQSGTLPVGFDPLVWVDVAGEFPELRWQIATNLPPVIDPHSSVSASIPELPNVTGSTALDIANGFLAFADGDLNDRPIASVVHESVTALDAQGHMFQLADDKVFNFENAFLLVPESGNTNNGKIDWGYTIADKALDFLGVAEFVTITSTVELNDGHGGKADQDVTVVIAGANDDPIAKPDYATVEKGRSVTGNVLVNDTDPDIHDALLLHVTKVNGLDFNVGQPIHGTFGTLTLNVDGGYAYTANSNLGAAASGAPMDTFSYTLSDGHGGSSTTSLNVGITVSDRPASVNNTIKLTDGLVAVEMIKLATDAYPFGDTGYHTFDPLGTPLSATNPTAVNDIQADNWQFISASALHLNPSTVHGPNSIQYSFNNGFYQAIRASDTLGNDPSEADAIVLTGIVNGQKTLAIAFAGTDQKSDWMDFANFSDHYAKFGPLVAAVKQYIDSGAIDQVLVSGHSLGAAMAQDFMKDPIFKNDPHFHALAWTIGSPGSDNISQDAPDARITNFYHTLDPIYELTHPLSLFAELVRSSGSFVQQQFFKDQLQDFFVNSPYGFSSSEARIVANNLLSKMLVKAHEGTDVEIPFGEPATHIINNFGTNIDFDAHDQVAYLHDVETYLTGLSQADASHFLLHI
;
A
#
# COMPACT_ATOMS: atom_id res chain seq x y z
N MET A 1 -4.26 36.18 -62.25
CA MET A 1 -3.30 36.35 -61.14
C MET A 1 -4.17 36.56 -59.92
N THR A 2 -4.26 35.58 -59.03
CA THR A 2 -4.90 35.77 -57.73
C THR A 2 -4.12 36.85 -57.00
N ALA A 3 -4.80 37.88 -56.51
CA ALA A 3 -4.17 38.93 -55.72
C ALA A 3 -3.55 38.28 -54.48
N VAL A 4 -2.37 38.75 -54.06
CA VAL A 4 -1.78 38.32 -52.79
C VAL A 4 -2.70 38.82 -51.67
N PRO A 5 -3.15 37.96 -50.74
CA PRO A 5 -4.03 38.38 -49.66
C PRO A 5 -3.33 39.44 -48.79
N ILE A 6 -4.11 40.38 -48.30
CA ILE A 6 -3.67 41.46 -47.41
C ILE A 6 -3.47 40.85 -46.02
N VAL A 7 -2.26 40.97 -45.49
CA VAL A 7 -1.88 40.42 -44.19
C VAL A 7 -2.30 41.37 -43.07
N ILE A 8 -3.01 40.84 -42.08
CA ILE A 8 -3.44 41.53 -40.86
C ILE A 8 -2.48 41.14 -39.73
N ASN A 9 -1.77 42.12 -39.15
CA ASN A 9 -0.78 41.89 -38.10
C ASN A 9 -1.14 42.53 -36.75
N ASN A 10 -2.17 43.37 -36.71
CA ASN A 10 -2.60 44.06 -35.50
C ASN A 10 -4.04 44.56 -35.63
N ILE A 11 -4.61 45.07 -34.52
CA ILE A 11 -6.00 45.54 -34.44
C ILE A 11 -6.32 46.70 -35.41
N ASN A 12 -5.35 47.57 -35.74
CA ASN A 12 -5.59 48.66 -36.69
C ASN A 12 -5.67 48.14 -38.13
N ASP A 13 -4.86 47.13 -38.48
CA ASP A 13 -4.95 46.46 -39.78
C ASP A 13 -6.33 45.81 -39.93
N LEU A 14 -6.81 45.16 -38.86
CA LEU A 14 -8.14 44.54 -38.81
C LEU A 14 -9.24 45.58 -39.01
N GLN A 15 -9.17 46.72 -38.31
CA GLN A 15 -10.13 47.81 -38.48
C GLN A 15 -10.10 48.41 -39.89
N ALA A 16 -8.93 48.42 -40.55
CA ALA A 16 -8.74 49.00 -41.88
C ALA A 16 -9.42 48.20 -43.01
N ILE A 17 -9.90 46.98 -42.74
CA ILE A 17 -10.73 46.19 -43.68
C ILE A 17 -11.93 46.99 -44.18
N GLN A 18 -12.45 47.90 -43.34
CA GLN A 18 -13.55 48.80 -43.71
C GLN A 18 -13.32 49.68 -44.94
N ASN A 19 -12.06 49.86 -45.34
CA ASN A 19 -11.74 50.62 -46.54
C ASN A 19 -11.83 49.80 -47.82
N ASN A 20 -11.90 48.46 -47.74
CA ASN A 20 -12.02 47.57 -48.90
C ASN A 20 -12.72 46.25 -48.53
N LEU A 21 -14.05 46.27 -48.53
CA LEU A 21 -14.88 45.13 -48.18
C LEU A 21 -14.87 43.95 -49.17
N SER A 22 -14.24 44.13 -50.33
CA SER A 22 -14.08 43.09 -51.36
C SER A 22 -12.69 42.46 -51.40
N GLY A 23 -11.82 42.82 -50.45
CA GLY A 23 -10.45 42.31 -50.39
C GLY A 23 -10.35 40.87 -49.87
N ASP A 24 -9.21 40.24 -50.14
CA ASP A 24 -8.83 38.97 -49.52
C ASP A 24 -7.84 39.26 -48.38
N TYR A 25 -8.15 38.78 -47.19
CA TYR A 25 -7.45 39.07 -45.94
C TYR A 25 -7.03 37.80 -45.25
N VAL A 26 -5.87 37.86 -44.60
CA VAL A 26 -5.34 36.75 -43.81
C VAL A 26 -4.77 37.24 -42.49
N LEU A 27 -5.12 36.60 -41.38
CA LEU A 27 -4.43 36.82 -40.11
C LEU A 27 -3.06 36.14 -40.13
N ALA A 28 -2.02 36.85 -39.71
CA ALA A 28 -0.68 36.30 -39.54
C ALA A 28 -0.30 36.02 -38.08
N VAL A 29 -1.09 36.55 -37.13
CA VAL A 29 -0.86 36.46 -35.69
C VAL A 29 -2.19 36.51 -34.96
N ASP A 30 -2.19 36.05 -33.71
CA ASP A 30 -3.27 36.34 -32.78
C ASP A 30 -3.32 37.85 -32.47
N ILE A 31 -4.52 38.39 -32.28
CA ILE A 31 -4.76 39.82 -32.04
C ILE A 31 -5.38 40.00 -30.66
N ASP A 32 -4.72 40.76 -29.78
CA ASP A 32 -5.37 41.31 -28.59
C ASP A 32 -6.02 42.66 -28.92
N ALA A 33 -7.34 42.73 -28.76
CA ALA A 33 -8.16 43.91 -29.00
C ALA A 33 -8.45 44.70 -27.70
N SER A 34 -7.79 44.38 -26.59
CA SER A 34 -8.01 45.02 -25.30
C SER A 34 -7.88 46.55 -25.36
N GLY A 35 -8.88 47.24 -24.83
CA GLY A 35 -8.93 48.72 -24.81
C GLY A 35 -9.16 49.38 -26.18
N PHE A 36 -9.36 48.60 -27.24
CA PHE A 36 -9.73 49.10 -28.56
C PHE A 36 -11.25 49.03 -28.74
N ASN A 37 -11.85 50.13 -29.18
CA ASN A 37 -13.29 50.17 -29.42
C ASN A 37 -13.57 49.98 -30.90
N PHE A 38 -13.88 48.74 -31.29
CA PHE A 38 -13.95 48.32 -32.69
C PHE A 38 -15.25 48.77 -33.36
N THR A 39 -15.18 49.15 -34.63
CA THR A 39 -16.35 49.39 -35.48
C THR A 39 -16.60 48.17 -36.36
N PRO A 40 -17.79 47.52 -36.27
CA PRO A 40 -18.13 46.34 -37.05
C PRO A 40 -17.78 46.45 -38.53
N ILE A 41 -17.32 45.35 -39.14
CA ILE A 41 -16.96 45.28 -40.56
C ILE A 41 -18.21 45.12 -41.44
N GLY A 42 -18.35 45.94 -42.49
CA GLY A 42 -19.54 45.93 -43.34
C GLY A 42 -20.76 46.66 -42.74
N SER A 43 -21.87 46.60 -43.48
CA SER A 43 -23.21 47.10 -43.11
C SER A 43 -24.25 46.52 -44.08
N ALA A 44 -25.54 46.60 -43.78
CA ALA A 44 -26.60 46.05 -44.63
C ALA A 44 -26.59 46.66 -46.04
N SER A 45 -26.17 47.94 -46.15
CA SER A 45 -26.07 48.66 -47.43
C SER A 45 -24.76 48.40 -48.19
N ASN A 46 -23.74 47.91 -47.51
CA ASN A 46 -22.40 47.67 -48.06
C ASN A 46 -21.74 46.55 -47.25
N PRO A 47 -22.11 45.28 -47.52
CA PRO A 47 -21.66 44.15 -46.72
C PRO A 47 -20.24 43.72 -47.08
N PHE A 48 -19.60 42.94 -46.21
CA PHE A 48 -18.33 42.29 -46.52
C PHE A 48 -18.53 41.19 -47.56
N ILE A 49 -17.91 41.32 -48.73
CA ILE A 49 -18.06 40.39 -49.86
C ILE A 49 -16.75 39.72 -50.29
N GLY A 50 -15.67 40.00 -49.56
CA GLY A 50 -14.34 39.44 -49.76
C GLY A 50 -14.08 38.16 -48.96
N THR A 51 -12.81 37.80 -48.80
CA THR A 51 -12.38 36.64 -48.01
C THR A 51 -11.64 37.09 -46.76
N PHE A 52 -11.96 36.51 -45.60
CA PHE A 52 -11.21 36.64 -44.37
C PHE A 52 -10.83 35.26 -43.86
N ASP A 53 -9.54 34.93 -43.90
CA ASP A 53 -8.99 33.66 -43.41
C ASP A 53 -8.16 33.91 -42.14
N GLY A 54 -8.63 33.43 -41.00
CA GLY A 54 -7.90 33.53 -39.74
C GLY A 54 -6.72 32.58 -39.62
N GLN A 55 -6.59 31.57 -40.49
CA GLN A 55 -5.55 30.53 -40.40
C GLN A 55 -5.41 29.84 -39.02
N GLY A 56 -6.49 29.82 -38.23
CA GLY A 56 -6.50 29.28 -36.87
C GLY A 56 -6.14 30.29 -35.78
N HIS A 57 -5.80 31.53 -36.14
CA HIS A 57 -5.51 32.59 -35.18
C HIS A 57 -6.77 33.08 -34.45
N THR A 58 -6.53 33.62 -33.26
CA THR A 58 -7.57 34.18 -32.40
C THR A 58 -7.53 35.70 -32.35
N ILE A 59 -8.69 36.30 -32.17
CA ILE A 59 -8.86 37.69 -31.76
C ILE A 59 -9.43 37.64 -30.34
N THR A 60 -8.82 38.38 -29.41
CA THR A 60 -9.17 38.31 -27.98
C THR A 60 -9.59 39.66 -27.45
N ASN A 61 -10.46 39.67 -26.44
CA ASN A 61 -10.91 40.88 -25.73
C ASN A 61 -11.58 41.92 -26.64
N LEU A 62 -12.20 41.51 -27.75
CA LEU A 62 -12.81 42.46 -28.67
C LEU A 62 -14.07 43.07 -28.02
N THR A 63 -14.13 44.39 -28.10
CA THR A 63 -15.29 45.19 -27.69
C THR A 63 -15.77 45.94 -28.92
N VAL A 64 -17.04 45.75 -29.27
CA VAL A 64 -17.61 46.21 -30.54
C VAL A 64 -18.66 47.30 -30.28
N ASN A 65 -18.58 48.41 -31.03
CA ASN A 65 -19.64 49.42 -31.08
C ASN A 65 -20.85 48.89 -31.86
N SER A 66 -22.07 49.28 -31.49
CA SER A 66 -23.23 49.06 -32.36
C SER A 66 -23.01 49.70 -33.74
N ALA A 67 -23.25 48.94 -34.81
CA ALA A 67 -23.22 49.49 -36.16
C ALA A 67 -24.35 50.53 -36.36
N SER A 68 -24.27 51.28 -37.46
CA SER A 68 -25.26 52.32 -37.79
C SER A 68 -26.65 51.78 -38.12
N ASP A 69 -26.73 50.53 -38.58
CA ASP A 69 -27.94 49.75 -38.85
C ASP A 69 -28.39 48.89 -37.66
N GLY A 70 -27.51 48.70 -36.67
CA GLY A 70 -27.79 47.98 -35.43
C GLY A 70 -27.16 46.59 -35.38
N ASP A 71 -26.75 46.04 -36.53
CA ASP A 71 -26.16 44.70 -36.61
C ASP A 71 -24.73 44.71 -36.07
N THR A 72 -24.47 43.81 -35.13
CA THR A 72 -23.28 43.92 -34.29
C THR A 72 -22.53 42.59 -34.24
N GLY A 73 -21.22 42.68 -34.49
CA GLY A 73 -20.22 41.61 -34.41
C GLY A 73 -18.89 42.12 -34.96
N LEU A 74 -17.87 41.25 -35.04
CA LEU A 74 -16.65 41.59 -35.80
C LEU A 74 -17.02 42.07 -37.21
N PHE A 75 -17.97 41.38 -37.83
CA PHE A 75 -18.68 41.82 -39.01
C PHE A 75 -20.10 42.27 -38.60
N ALA A 76 -20.56 43.43 -39.07
CA ALA A 76 -21.99 43.74 -39.05
C ALA A 76 -22.70 42.79 -40.03
N ASP A 77 -22.22 42.76 -41.28
CA ASP A 77 -22.86 41.99 -42.36
C ASP A 77 -21.83 41.31 -43.26
N ILE A 78 -21.98 40.00 -43.42
CA ILE A 78 -21.29 39.21 -44.44
C ILE A 78 -22.25 39.01 -45.61
N GLY A 79 -21.88 39.51 -46.78
CA GLY A 79 -22.68 39.43 -48.00
C GLY A 79 -22.62 38.05 -48.65
N ALA A 80 -23.46 37.81 -49.66
CA ALA A 80 -23.65 36.49 -50.27
C ALA A 80 -22.39 35.82 -50.86
N THR A 81 -21.35 36.59 -51.19
CA THR A 81 -20.06 36.05 -51.67
C THR A 81 -18.94 36.15 -50.63
N GLY A 82 -19.24 36.73 -49.46
CA GLY A 82 -18.28 36.87 -48.37
C GLY A 82 -17.94 35.52 -47.78
N VAL A 83 -16.66 35.33 -47.45
CA VAL A 83 -16.15 34.11 -46.82
C VAL A 83 -15.37 34.50 -45.57
N VAL A 84 -15.76 33.97 -44.43
CA VAL A 84 -15.03 34.10 -43.16
C VAL A 84 -14.70 32.69 -42.68
N ARG A 85 -13.43 32.40 -42.43
CA ARG A 85 -13.04 31.05 -41.99
C ARG A 85 -11.83 31.02 -41.07
N ASN A 86 -11.69 29.91 -40.35
CA ASN A 86 -10.52 29.61 -39.52
C ASN A 86 -10.18 30.70 -38.51
N VAL A 87 -11.17 31.35 -37.90
CA VAL A 87 -10.93 32.43 -36.92
C VAL A 87 -11.68 32.17 -35.63
N GLY A 88 -10.97 32.34 -34.51
CA GLY A 88 -11.54 32.32 -33.17
C GLY A 88 -11.70 33.70 -32.57
N LEU A 89 -12.82 33.97 -31.91
CA LEU A 89 -12.97 35.10 -31.01
C LEU A 89 -13.03 34.61 -29.57
N THR A 90 -12.19 35.12 -28.68
CA THR A 90 -12.15 34.65 -27.28
C THR A 90 -12.15 35.79 -26.26
N ASN A 91 -12.77 35.54 -25.10
CA ASN A 91 -13.04 36.56 -24.09
C ASN A 91 -13.82 37.76 -24.63
N GLU A 92 -14.77 37.48 -25.52
CA GLU A 92 -15.62 38.49 -26.14
C GLU A 92 -16.65 39.03 -25.16
N ASN A 93 -16.86 40.34 -25.19
CA ASN A 93 -17.99 40.99 -24.53
C ASN A 93 -18.72 41.89 -25.54
N VAL A 94 -19.54 41.26 -26.38
CA VAL A 94 -20.26 41.94 -27.46
C VAL A 94 -21.70 42.20 -27.01
N GLY A 95 -22.05 43.46 -26.81
CA GLY A 95 -23.39 43.88 -26.39
C GLY A 95 -23.41 44.95 -25.30
N GLY A 96 -24.56 45.62 -25.13
CA GLY A 96 -24.72 46.68 -24.11
C GLY A 96 -25.45 47.95 -24.55
N PHE A 97 -25.97 48.00 -25.79
CA PHE A 97 -26.68 49.17 -26.29
C PHE A 97 -28.17 49.14 -25.90
N PRO A 98 -28.76 50.27 -25.50
CA PRO A 98 -30.19 50.33 -25.20
C PRO A 98 -30.98 49.96 -26.46
N TYR A 99 -31.88 49.00 -26.34
CA TYR A 99 -32.80 48.59 -27.41
C TYR A 99 -33.53 49.81 -28.00
N THR A 100 -33.17 50.21 -29.23
CA THR A 100 -33.77 51.39 -29.90
C THR A 100 -34.98 51.07 -30.77
N GLY A 101 -35.41 49.80 -30.84
CA GLY A 101 -36.67 49.40 -31.47
C GLY A 101 -36.59 48.92 -32.91
N ASP A 102 -35.40 48.82 -33.50
CA ASP A 102 -35.17 48.16 -34.79
C ASP A 102 -34.51 46.77 -34.58
N LEU A 103 -34.64 45.88 -35.57
CA LEU A 103 -34.28 44.45 -35.58
C LEU A 103 -32.76 44.18 -35.46
N ALA A 104 -32.09 44.73 -34.45
CA ALA A 104 -30.65 44.55 -34.29
C ALA A 104 -30.28 43.08 -34.06
N TYR A 105 -29.53 42.49 -35.00
CA TYR A 105 -28.96 41.15 -34.88
C TYR A 105 -27.57 41.23 -34.29
N VAL A 106 -27.31 40.40 -33.27
CA VAL A 106 -26.07 40.46 -32.52
C VAL A 106 -25.42 39.09 -32.49
N GLY A 107 -24.20 39.02 -33.02
CA GLY A 107 -23.29 37.89 -32.91
C GLY A 107 -21.90 38.35 -32.52
N GLY A 108 -21.08 37.46 -31.97
CA GLY A 108 -19.67 37.75 -31.74
C GLY A 108 -18.93 37.91 -33.07
N LEU A 109 -19.15 36.97 -34.00
CA LEU A 109 -18.50 36.99 -35.31
C LEU A 109 -19.26 37.86 -36.33
N ALA A 110 -20.57 37.67 -36.45
CA ALA A 110 -21.39 38.42 -37.40
C ALA A 110 -22.75 38.83 -36.82
N GLY A 111 -23.22 40.04 -37.14
CA GLY A 111 -24.62 40.41 -36.95
C GLY A 111 -25.51 39.59 -37.89
N GLU A 112 -25.33 39.78 -39.20
CA GLU A 112 -25.95 38.98 -40.26
C GLU A 112 -24.92 38.24 -41.14
N ASN A 113 -25.27 37.02 -41.55
CA ASN A 113 -24.51 36.23 -42.52
C ASN A 113 -25.36 35.79 -43.70
N PHE A 114 -25.08 36.32 -44.89
CA PHE A 114 -25.57 35.77 -46.18
C PHE A 114 -24.51 34.92 -46.90
N GLY A 115 -23.25 34.96 -46.43
CA GLY A 115 -22.11 34.33 -47.05
C GLY A 115 -21.77 32.96 -46.45
N THR A 116 -20.48 32.67 -46.35
CA THR A 116 -19.95 31.42 -45.76
C THR A 116 -19.14 31.71 -44.52
N ILE A 117 -19.46 31.03 -43.41
CA ILE A 117 -18.65 30.93 -42.21
C ILE A 117 -18.22 29.47 -42.05
N ALA A 118 -16.92 29.21 -41.92
CA ALA A 118 -16.41 27.84 -41.76
C ALA A 118 -15.27 27.75 -40.73
N HIS A 119 -15.17 26.65 -39.97
CA HIS A 119 -14.07 26.42 -39.01
C HIS A 119 -13.82 27.60 -38.07
N SER A 120 -14.88 28.26 -37.63
CA SER A 120 -14.78 29.50 -36.86
C SER A 120 -15.51 29.36 -35.52
N TRP A 121 -15.02 30.07 -34.51
CA TRP A 121 -15.55 29.89 -33.17
C TRP A 121 -15.61 31.16 -32.33
N VAL A 122 -16.52 31.15 -31.35
CA VAL A 122 -16.65 32.24 -30.38
C VAL A 122 -16.72 31.67 -28.97
N VAL A 123 -15.83 32.15 -28.10
CA VAL A 123 -15.84 31.89 -26.66
C VAL A 123 -16.01 33.21 -25.91
N GLY A 124 -17.19 33.45 -25.32
CA GLY A 124 -17.45 34.72 -24.64
C GLY A 124 -18.90 34.95 -24.26
N ALA A 125 -19.25 36.23 -24.09
CA ALA A 125 -20.60 36.65 -23.74
C ALA A 125 -21.18 37.60 -24.80
N VAL A 126 -22.39 37.30 -25.27
CA VAL A 126 -23.16 38.17 -26.17
C VAL A 126 -24.48 38.57 -25.52
N ARG A 127 -24.80 39.87 -25.57
CA ARG A 127 -25.97 40.44 -24.87
C ARG A 127 -26.74 41.47 -25.68
N ASN A 128 -28.06 41.59 -25.41
CA ASN A 128 -28.96 42.64 -25.90
C ASN A 128 -29.11 42.72 -27.44
N GLY A 129 -30.19 42.14 -27.99
CA GLY A 129 -30.57 42.22 -29.40
C GLY A 129 -31.96 41.61 -29.66
N ALA A 130 -32.46 41.74 -30.88
CA ALA A 130 -33.70 41.10 -31.33
C ALA A 130 -33.46 39.61 -31.66
N GLY A 131 -32.38 39.31 -32.40
CA GLY A 131 -31.84 37.97 -32.60
C GLY A 131 -30.40 37.89 -32.11
N VAL A 132 -30.13 37.00 -31.16
CA VAL A 132 -28.82 36.91 -30.50
C VAL A 132 -28.28 35.49 -30.61
N GLY A 133 -27.09 35.37 -31.20
CA GLY A 133 -26.26 34.16 -31.18
C GLY A 133 -24.86 34.48 -30.69
N LEU A 134 -24.10 33.51 -30.17
CA LEU A 134 -22.68 33.79 -29.90
C LEU A 134 -21.88 33.93 -31.20
N LEU A 135 -22.16 33.12 -32.21
CA LEU A 135 -21.45 33.19 -33.49
C LEU A 135 -22.12 34.22 -34.41
N VAL A 136 -23.42 34.04 -34.66
CA VAL A 136 -24.18 34.87 -35.62
C VAL A 136 -25.54 35.29 -35.06
N GLY A 137 -25.94 36.54 -35.24
CA GLY A 137 -27.29 37.00 -34.91
C GLY A 137 -28.35 36.39 -35.84
N LEU A 138 -28.25 36.67 -37.14
CA LEU A 138 -29.08 36.08 -38.21
C LEU A 138 -28.22 35.38 -39.27
N ASN A 139 -28.53 34.13 -39.56
CA ASN A 139 -27.93 33.36 -40.65
C ASN A 139 -28.93 33.17 -41.80
N ALA A 140 -28.57 33.63 -42.98
CA ALA A 140 -29.22 33.35 -44.27
C ALA A 140 -28.26 32.66 -45.27
N GLY A 141 -27.03 32.37 -44.85
CA GLY A 141 -25.97 31.73 -45.62
C GLY A 141 -25.56 30.36 -45.06
N ASN A 142 -24.30 29.99 -45.25
CA ASN A 142 -23.75 28.71 -44.80
C ASN A 142 -22.85 28.87 -43.58
N ILE A 143 -23.10 28.08 -42.54
CA ILE A 143 -22.24 27.92 -41.36
C ILE A 143 -21.86 26.44 -41.28
N SER A 144 -20.56 26.13 -41.29
CA SER A 144 -20.07 24.76 -41.20
C SER A 144 -18.90 24.61 -40.24
N GLU A 145 -18.81 23.47 -39.56
CA GLU A 145 -17.65 23.11 -38.73
C GLU A 145 -17.26 24.19 -37.73
N SER A 146 -18.27 24.83 -37.13
CA SER A 146 -18.10 26.03 -36.31
C SER A 146 -18.70 25.82 -34.93
N TYR A 147 -18.21 26.56 -33.93
CA TYR A 147 -18.68 26.35 -32.57
C TYR A 147 -18.76 27.58 -31.69
N SER A 148 -19.54 27.46 -30.61
CA SER A 148 -19.61 28.51 -29.60
C SER A 148 -19.61 27.97 -28.17
N SER A 149 -19.05 28.76 -27.26
CA SER A 149 -19.06 28.50 -25.82
C SER A 149 -19.15 29.80 -25.03
N GLY A 150 -19.76 29.76 -23.84
CA GLY A 150 -19.94 30.93 -22.98
C GLY A 150 -21.41 31.23 -22.67
N SER A 151 -21.84 32.50 -22.80
CA SER A 151 -23.19 32.92 -22.36
C SER A 151 -23.91 33.86 -23.33
N VAL A 152 -25.19 33.56 -23.57
CA VAL A 152 -26.12 34.41 -24.33
C VAL A 152 -27.18 34.95 -23.38
N VAL A 153 -27.32 36.29 -23.34
CA VAL A 153 -28.37 36.95 -22.54
C VAL A 153 -29.07 38.00 -23.40
N GLY A 154 -30.26 37.69 -23.90
CA GLY A 154 -31.04 38.65 -24.67
C GLY A 154 -32.09 39.38 -23.84
N VAL A 155 -32.78 40.34 -24.46
CA VAL A 155 -33.90 41.05 -23.82
C VAL A 155 -35.23 40.86 -24.55
N SER A 156 -35.27 40.53 -25.86
CA SER A 156 -36.56 40.41 -26.57
C SER A 156 -36.54 39.74 -27.97
N SER A 157 -36.41 38.41 -28.08
CA SER A 157 -37.20 37.53 -29.00
C SER A 157 -36.53 36.19 -29.34
N TYR A 158 -35.31 36.16 -29.91
CA TYR A 158 -34.71 34.94 -30.47
C TYR A 158 -33.29 34.70 -29.96
N LEU A 159 -33.08 33.69 -29.13
CA LEU A 159 -31.80 33.40 -28.47
C LEU A 159 -31.29 32.02 -28.87
N GLY A 160 -30.14 31.95 -29.52
CA GLY A 160 -29.47 30.68 -29.82
C GLY A 160 -28.07 30.67 -29.25
N GLY A 161 -27.60 29.52 -28.77
CA GLY A 161 -26.21 29.42 -28.32
C GLY A 161 -25.19 29.63 -29.44
N LEU A 162 -25.50 29.22 -30.68
CA LEU A 162 -24.69 29.47 -31.87
C LEU A 162 -25.28 30.59 -32.72
N VAL A 163 -26.56 30.47 -33.10
CA VAL A 163 -27.24 31.37 -34.04
C VAL A 163 -28.59 31.83 -33.50
N GLY A 164 -28.86 33.14 -33.50
CA GLY A 164 -30.17 33.66 -33.07
C GLY A 164 -31.31 33.18 -33.96
N ILE A 165 -31.24 33.51 -35.26
CA ILE A 165 -32.22 33.13 -36.28
C ILE A 165 -31.51 32.47 -37.47
N ASN A 166 -32.03 31.35 -37.95
CA ASN A 166 -31.62 30.72 -39.21
C ASN A 166 -32.75 30.85 -40.23
N ASP A 167 -32.62 31.76 -41.21
CA ASP A 167 -33.72 32.22 -42.07
C ASP A 167 -33.50 31.94 -43.56
N GLY A 168 -34.44 31.20 -44.16
CA GLY A 168 -34.55 30.95 -45.59
C GLY A 168 -34.04 29.58 -46.02
N PHE A 169 -34.49 29.14 -47.20
CA PHE A 169 -34.16 27.81 -47.75
C PHE A 169 -32.67 27.60 -48.06
N SER A 170 -31.88 28.68 -48.14
CA SER A 170 -30.45 28.63 -48.39
C SER A 170 -29.63 28.72 -47.10
N ALA A 171 -30.28 28.95 -45.96
CA ALA A 171 -29.64 29.01 -44.66
C ALA A 171 -29.32 27.59 -44.18
N VAL A 172 -28.04 27.30 -44.02
CA VAL A 172 -27.53 25.98 -43.61
C VAL A 172 -26.60 26.17 -42.41
N ILE A 173 -26.85 25.38 -41.38
CA ILE A 173 -25.92 25.13 -40.28
C ILE A 173 -25.62 23.64 -40.33
N THR A 174 -24.33 23.28 -40.36
CA THR A 174 -23.95 21.87 -40.41
C THR A 174 -22.67 21.56 -39.67
N GLN A 175 -22.59 20.37 -39.08
CA GLN A 175 -21.40 19.90 -38.36
C GLN A 175 -20.90 20.94 -37.36
N SER A 176 -21.79 21.62 -36.67
CA SER A 176 -21.50 22.73 -35.77
C SER A 176 -22.11 22.47 -34.40
N PHE A 177 -21.59 23.14 -33.38
CA PHE A 177 -22.07 22.89 -32.02
C PHE A 177 -22.04 24.09 -31.10
N SER A 178 -22.81 24.00 -30.03
CA SER A 178 -22.85 25.01 -28.98
C SER A 178 -22.79 24.38 -27.59
N LEU A 179 -21.84 24.86 -26.79
CA LEU A 179 -21.76 24.60 -25.35
C LEU A 179 -22.29 25.77 -24.53
N ALA A 180 -22.84 26.79 -25.19
CA ALA A 180 -23.21 28.05 -24.58
C ALA A 180 -24.43 27.93 -23.66
N SER A 181 -24.36 28.58 -22.51
CA SER A 181 -25.53 28.84 -21.69
C SER A 181 -26.40 29.92 -22.33
N VAL A 182 -27.72 29.71 -22.40
CA VAL A 182 -28.69 30.64 -22.98
C VAL A 182 -29.68 31.05 -21.88
N GLY A 183 -29.68 32.34 -21.51
CA GLY A 183 -30.37 32.85 -20.31
C GLY A 183 -31.29 34.06 -20.53
N LEU A 184 -32.09 34.33 -19.48
CA LEU A 184 -33.32 35.14 -19.35
C LEU A 184 -33.50 36.38 -20.26
N GLY A 185 -34.36 36.25 -21.28
CA GLY A 185 -34.97 37.37 -22.03
C GLY A 185 -36.28 37.89 -21.43
N LEU A 186 -36.46 39.22 -21.38
CA LEU A 186 -37.68 39.88 -20.90
C LEU A 186 -38.71 39.99 -22.04
N GLY A 187 -39.50 38.94 -22.32
CA GLY A 187 -40.54 38.98 -23.35
C GLY A 187 -40.85 37.61 -23.96
N GLN A 188 -41.63 37.57 -25.06
CA GLN A 188 -41.75 36.35 -25.86
C GLN A 188 -40.34 35.91 -26.27
N SER A 189 -39.93 34.72 -25.84
CA SER A 189 -38.57 34.23 -26.05
C SER A 189 -38.62 32.85 -26.69
N TYR A 190 -38.04 32.75 -27.88
CA TYR A 190 -37.66 31.50 -28.54
C TYR A 190 -36.19 31.26 -28.22
N SER A 191 -35.91 30.30 -27.35
CA SER A 191 -34.57 30.00 -26.89
C SER A 191 -34.18 28.58 -27.25
N GLY A 192 -33.04 28.42 -27.92
CA GLY A 192 -32.48 27.12 -28.26
C GLY A 192 -31.00 27.02 -27.91
N GLY A 193 -30.55 25.82 -27.51
CA GLY A 193 -29.13 25.61 -27.19
C GLY A 193 -28.20 25.83 -28.38
N LEU A 194 -28.67 25.58 -29.61
CA LEU A 194 -27.98 25.89 -30.86
C LEU A 194 -28.62 27.09 -31.57
N VAL A 195 -29.93 27.01 -31.86
CA VAL A 195 -30.66 28.00 -32.67
C VAL A 195 -31.92 28.48 -31.96
N GLY A 196 -32.13 29.80 -31.88
CA GLY A 196 -33.36 30.35 -31.31
C GLY A 196 -34.59 30.06 -32.17
N TYR A 197 -34.55 30.49 -33.43
CA TYR A 197 -35.63 30.29 -34.41
C TYR A 197 -35.10 29.81 -35.76
N ASN A 198 -35.53 28.62 -36.20
CA ASN A 198 -35.19 28.08 -37.51
C ASN A 198 -36.37 28.29 -38.48
N LEU A 199 -36.29 29.31 -39.34
CA LEU A 199 -37.31 29.69 -40.29
C LEU A 199 -36.94 29.16 -41.68
N LEU A 200 -37.45 27.99 -42.05
CA LEU A 200 -37.22 27.33 -43.35
C LEU A 200 -35.76 26.90 -43.66
N GLY A 201 -34.81 27.16 -42.75
CA GLY A 201 -33.42 26.75 -42.88
C GLY A 201 -33.15 25.29 -42.52
N THR A 202 -31.93 24.83 -42.78
CA THR A 202 -31.45 23.48 -42.50
C THR A 202 -30.43 23.48 -41.35
N ILE A 203 -30.63 22.57 -40.40
CA ILE A 203 -29.71 22.21 -39.32
C ILE A 203 -29.41 20.72 -39.51
N SER A 204 -28.15 20.37 -39.68
CA SER A 204 -27.75 19.00 -40.04
C SER A 204 -26.43 18.58 -39.41
N GLU A 205 -26.47 17.47 -38.69
CA GLU A 205 -25.31 16.91 -37.97
C GLU A 205 -24.75 17.89 -36.94
N ASP A 206 -25.62 18.53 -36.15
CA ASP A 206 -25.24 19.54 -35.17
C ASP A 206 -25.58 19.11 -33.73
N TYR A 207 -24.96 19.75 -32.73
CA TYR A 207 -25.35 19.48 -31.35
C TYR A 207 -25.30 20.67 -30.38
N ALA A 208 -26.08 20.56 -29.30
CA ALA A 208 -26.04 21.51 -28.20
C ALA A 208 -25.96 20.82 -26.83
N ARG A 209 -25.06 21.29 -25.96
CA ARG A 209 -24.88 20.77 -24.59
C ARG A 209 -25.03 21.83 -23.50
N GLY A 210 -25.08 23.11 -23.87
CA GLY A 210 -25.27 24.19 -22.90
C GLY A 210 -26.69 24.25 -22.33
N THR A 211 -26.81 24.79 -21.11
CA THR A 211 -28.11 24.98 -20.43
C THR A 211 -28.93 26.06 -21.13
N VAL A 212 -30.23 25.83 -21.28
CA VAL A 212 -31.20 26.80 -21.80
C VAL A 212 -32.23 27.11 -20.71
N GLU A 213 -32.28 28.36 -20.27
CA GLU A 213 -33.15 28.83 -19.17
C GLU A 213 -34.18 29.87 -19.64
N ALA A 214 -35.44 29.70 -19.24
CA ALA A 214 -36.55 30.58 -19.58
C ALA A 214 -36.56 31.89 -18.80
N GLY A 215 -36.65 33.02 -19.52
CA GLY A 215 -36.83 34.38 -18.96
C GLY A 215 -38.11 34.59 -18.13
N THR A 216 -38.12 35.58 -17.23
CA THR A 216 -39.35 36.04 -16.55
C THR A 216 -40.18 36.91 -17.49
N LEU A 217 -41.44 36.55 -17.70
CA LEU A 217 -42.33 37.25 -18.63
C LEU A 217 -42.99 38.48 -18.02
N ALA A 218 -42.95 39.59 -18.77
CA ALA A 218 -43.98 40.63 -18.73
C ALA A 218 -44.88 40.46 -19.97
N GLY A 219 -46.16 40.09 -19.80
CA GLY A 219 -47.17 40.21 -20.89
C GLY A 219 -48.00 38.98 -21.29
N GLY A 220 -47.88 37.82 -20.65
CA GLY A 220 -48.87 36.72 -20.79
C GLY A 220 -48.80 35.83 -22.05
N LEU A 221 -47.69 35.86 -22.79
CA LEU A 221 -47.44 35.02 -23.98
C LEU A 221 -46.53 33.82 -23.61
N THR A 222 -46.57 32.71 -24.34
CA THR A 222 -45.83 31.47 -23.97
C THR A 222 -44.39 31.48 -24.52
N PRO A 223 -43.35 31.32 -23.68
CA PRO A 223 -41.98 31.16 -24.14
C PRO A 223 -41.72 29.73 -24.63
N PHE A 224 -40.87 29.56 -25.64
CA PHE A 224 -40.49 28.26 -26.23
C PHE A 224 -39.01 27.99 -26.00
N ILE A 225 -38.70 26.95 -25.23
CA ILE A 225 -37.35 26.65 -24.74
C ILE A 225 -36.95 25.24 -25.16
N GLY A 226 -36.13 25.15 -26.20
CA GLY A 226 -35.68 23.89 -26.77
C GLY A 226 -34.22 23.58 -26.44
N GLY A 227 -33.88 22.31 -26.23
CA GLY A 227 -32.48 21.92 -26.00
C GLY A 227 -31.58 22.18 -27.21
N LEU A 228 -32.08 21.98 -28.44
CA LEU A 228 -31.37 22.34 -29.68
C LEU A 228 -31.96 23.60 -30.32
N VAL A 229 -33.28 23.59 -30.56
CA VAL A 229 -33.99 24.66 -31.29
C VAL A 229 -35.19 25.17 -30.50
N GLY A 230 -35.30 26.49 -30.31
CA GLY A 230 -36.47 27.07 -29.64
C GLY A 230 -37.77 26.84 -30.42
N TYR A 231 -37.80 27.27 -31.68
CA TYR A 231 -38.95 27.09 -32.57
C TYR A 231 -38.50 26.72 -33.99
N ASN A 232 -39.13 25.72 -34.62
CA ASN A 232 -38.63 25.13 -35.85
C ASN A 232 -39.67 25.06 -36.99
N LEU A 233 -39.50 25.87 -38.02
CA LEU A 233 -40.24 25.78 -39.29
C LEU A 233 -39.38 25.22 -40.44
N GLY A 234 -38.15 24.81 -40.16
CA GLY A 234 -37.21 24.25 -41.13
C GLY A 234 -36.89 22.78 -40.90
N HIS A 235 -35.73 22.34 -41.38
CA HIS A 235 -35.29 20.95 -41.30
C HIS A 235 -34.21 20.77 -40.23
N VAL A 236 -34.39 19.78 -39.34
CA VAL A 236 -33.38 19.32 -38.37
C VAL A 236 -33.08 17.86 -38.66
N THR A 237 -31.82 17.52 -38.95
CA THR A 237 -31.41 16.13 -39.28
C THR A 237 -30.13 15.75 -38.57
N GLY A 238 -30.00 14.49 -38.12
CA GLY A 238 -28.73 13.96 -37.58
C GLY A 238 -28.21 14.70 -36.35
N SER A 239 -29.06 15.43 -35.62
CA SER A 239 -28.62 16.39 -34.61
C SER A 239 -29.05 15.99 -33.21
N TYR A 240 -28.36 16.43 -32.16
CA TYR A 240 -28.80 16.13 -30.78
C TYR A 240 -28.64 17.24 -29.74
N ALA A 241 -29.39 17.13 -28.65
CA ALA A 241 -29.24 17.98 -27.47
C ALA A 241 -28.99 17.18 -26.20
N ALA A 242 -28.08 17.65 -25.35
CA ALA A 242 -27.80 17.07 -24.03
C ALA A 242 -27.65 18.14 -22.92
N GLY A 243 -28.10 19.36 -23.20
CA GLY A 243 -28.15 20.45 -22.23
C GLY A 243 -29.43 20.46 -21.42
N ALA A 244 -29.37 21.00 -20.20
CA ALA A 244 -30.55 21.17 -19.35
C ALA A 244 -31.53 22.20 -19.92
N VAL A 245 -32.82 21.88 -19.91
CA VAL A 245 -33.92 22.78 -20.33
C VAL A 245 -34.69 23.19 -19.09
N VAL A 246 -34.51 24.44 -18.66
CA VAL A 246 -34.98 24.92 -17.35
C VAL A 246 -36.02 26.03 -17.52
N SER A 247 -37.13 25.94 -16.78
CA SER A 247 -38.10 27.03 -16.67
C SER A 247 -38.71 27.11 -15.28
N GLY A 248 -38.68 28.31 -14.70
CA GLY A 248 -39.45 28.63 -13.49
C GLY A 248 -40.92 28.99 -13.75
N LEU A 249 -41.35 28.99 -15.02
CA LEU A 249 -42.70 29.39 -15.44
C LEU A 249 -43.54 28.18 -15.82
N SER A 250 -44.76 28.09 -15.26
CA SER A 250 -45.73 27.04 -15.57
C SER A 250 -46.35 27.12 -16.97
N THR A 251 -46.14 28.24 -17.69
CA THR A 251 -46.67 28.49 -19.03
C THR A 251 -45.63 28.31 -20.14
N ALA A 252 -44.41 27.90 -19.83
CA ALA A 252 -43.36 27.65 -20.82
C ALA A 252 -43.63 26.36 -21.60
N ALA A 253 -43.45 26.43 -22.93
CA ALA A 253 -43.36 25.25 -23.78
C ALA A 253 -41.91 24.77 -23.76
N LEU A 254 -41.68 23.60 -23.16
CA LEU A 254 -40.36 22.99 -23.07
C LEU A 254 -40.25 21.84 -24.07
N GLY A 255 -39.12 21.78 -24.77
CA GLY A 255 -38.80 20.68 -25.65
C GLY A 255 -37.38 20.20 -25.44
N GLY A 256 -37.20 18.90 -25.26
CA GLY A 256 -35.86 18.31 -25.06
C GLY A 256 -34.95 18.54 -26.27
N LEU A 257 -35.47 18.46 -27.49
CA LEU A 257 -34.78 18.87 -28.72
C LEU A 257 -35.36 20.17 -29.29
N ILE A 258 -36.69 20.22 -29.49
CA ILE A 258 -37.41 21.35 -30.10
C ILE A 258 -38.63 21.71 -29.26
N ALA A 259 -38.82 22.98 -28.91
CA ALA A 259 -39.96 23.39 -28.10
C ALA A 259 -41.24 23.75 -28.86
N GLY A 260 -41.15 24.37 -30.04
CA GLY A 260 -42.30 24.91 -30.77
C GLY A 260 -42.43 24.48 -32.24
N ASP A 261 -43.65 24.03 -32.56
CA ASP A 261 -44.28 23.56 -33.82
C ASP A 261 -43.44 22.69 -34.79
N ILE A 262 -44.00 21.50 -35.08
CA ILE A 262 -43.86 20.78 -36.34
C ILE A 262 -45.30 20.53 -36.85
N GLY A 263 -45.84 21.48 -37.62
CA GLY A 263 -47.08 21.36 -38.38
C GLY A 263 -48.36 21.84 -37.71
N ASN A 264 -48.65 23.15 -37.76
CA ASN A 264 -50.00 23.67 -37.98
C ASN A 264 -49.97 25.14 -38.46
N LEU A 265 -49.88 25.37 -39.80
CA LEU A 265 -50.57 26.42 -40.59
C LEU A 265 -49.88 26.68 -41.96
N ILE A 266 -50.52 26.26 -43.05
CA ILE A 266 -50.50 26.82 -44.44
C ILE A 266 -49.15 26.93 -45.21
N PHE A 267 -47.98 26.63 -44.64
CA PHE A 267 -46.66 26.63 -45.32
C PHE A 267 -45.87 25.33 -44.97
N PRO A 268 -44.81 24.91 -45.70
CA PRO A 268 -44.22 23.58 -45.48
C PRO A 268 -43.77 23.39 -44.03
N ASN A 269 -44.26 22.32 -43.39
CA ASN A 269 -44.03 22.04 -41.97
C ASN A 269 -42.55 21.77 -41.68
N GLY A 270 -42.05 22.26 -40.55
CA GLY A 270 -40.72 21.89 -40.06
C GLY A 270 -40.60 20.37 -39.82
N THR A 271 -39.38 19.85 -39.76
CA THR A 271 -39.12 18.41 -39.54
C THR A 271 -37.95 18.20 -38.59
N ALA A 272 -37.96 17.06 -37.88
CA ALA A 272 -36.83 16.57 -37.10
C ALA A 272 -36.66 15.07 -37.38
N THR A 273 -35.60 14.71 -38.09
CA THR A 273 -35.33 13.34 -38.57
C THR A 273 -34.00 12.85 -38.02
N ASN A 274 -33.91 11.58 -37.57
CA ASN A 274 -32.68 11.02 -36.99
C ASN A 274 -32.01 11.95 -35.97
N SER A 275 -32.82 12.61 -35.14
CA SER A 275 -32.34 13.64 -34.21
C SER A 275 -32.86 13.34 -32.82
N TYR A 276 -32.02 13.59 -31.81
CA TYR A 276 -32.17 13.01 -30.49
C TYR A 276 -32.00 14.02 -29.36
N TRP A 277 -32.60 13.77 -28.21
CA TRP A 277 -32.19 14.48 -27.00
C TRP A 277 -32.02 13.53 -25.84
N ASP A 278 -31.15 13.93 -24.92
CA ASP A 278 -30.98 13.25 -23.66
C ASP A 278 -32.11 13.62 -22.69
N VAL A 279 -32.98 12.66 -22.36
CA VAL A 279 -34.18 12.91 -21.55
C VAL A 279 -33.87 13.25 -20.08
N GLN A 280 -32.68 12.89 -19.58
CA GLN A 280 -32.31 13.02 -18.18
C GLN A 280 -31.69 14.38 -17.89
N THR A 281 -30.69 14.78 -18.66
CA THR A 281 -30.06 16.10 -18.64
C THR A 281 -31.06 17.19 -19.02
N ALA A 282 -31.87 16.98 -20.07
CA ALA A 282 -32.89 17.95 -20.48
C ALA A 282 -33.97 18.16 -19.41
N GLY A 283 -34.20 17.17 -18.53
CA GLY A 283 -35.26 17.23 -17.51
C GLY A 283 -36.67 17.13 -18.07
N THR A 284 -36.84 16.77 -19.35
CA THR A 284 -38.13 16.59 -20.01
C THR A 284 -38.12 15.40 -20.97
N ALA A 285 -39.20 14.62 -20.93
CA ALA A 285 -39.44 13.49 -21.85
C ALA A 285 -40.18 13.91 -23.13
N SER A 286 -40.48 15.20 -23.32
CA SER A 286 -41.27 15.71 -24.43
C SER A 286 -40.46 16.65 -25.32
N SER A 287 -40.74 16.59 -26.63
CA SER A 287 -40.18 17.47 -27.66
C SER A 287 -41.17 17.55 -28.83
N ALA A 288 -41.19 18.67 -29.57
CA ALA A 288 -42.02 18.82 -30.76
C ALA A 288 -41.58 17.91 -31.93
N GLY A 289 -40.33 17.43 -31.89
CA GLY A 289 -39.76 16.48 -32.85
C GLY A 289 -38.51 15.78 -32.33
N GLY A 290 -38.04 14.79 -33.09
CA GLY A 290 -36.92 13.90 -32.70
C GLY A 290 -37.35 12.76 -31.77
N ALA A 291 -36.37 12.04 -31.22
CA ALA A 291 -36.59 10.95 -30.26
C ALA A 291 -35.76 11.14 -28.98
N GLY A 292 -36.36 10.88 -27.83
CA GLY A 292 -35.67 10.93 -26.54
C GLY A 292 -34.86 9.66 -26.31
N LEU A 293 -33.61 9.81 -25.88
CA LEU A 293 -32.71 8.75 -25.43
C LEU A 293 -32.26 9.02 -23.99
N THR A 294 -31.92 7.97 -23.25
CA THR A 294 -31.26 8.10 -21.95
C THR A 294 -29.79 8.47 -22.12
N THR A 295 -29.17 8.99 -21.07
CA THR A 295 -27.73 9.30 -21.01
C THR A 295 -26.90 8.08 -21.33
N SER A 296 -27.24 6.94 -20.76
CA SER A 296 -26.58 5.68 -21.07
C SER A 296 -26.76 5.22 -22.53
N GLN A 297 -27.85 5.60 -23.21
CA GLN A 297 -28.07 5.25 -24.61
C GLN A 297 -27.26 6.16 -25.54
N LEU A 298 -27.20 7.46 -25.24
CA LEU A 298 -26.36 8.39 -25.98
C LEU A 298 -24.87 8.19 -25.70
N GLN A 299 -24.49 7.67 -24.53
CA GLN A 299 -23.12 7.40 -24.13
C GLN A 299 -22.73 5.92 -24.26
N SER A 300 -23.38 5.20 -25.16
CA SER A 300 -23.24 3.74 -25.25
C SER A 300 -21.98 3.28 -25.98
N GLY A 301 -21.24 4.18 -26.65
CA GLY A 301 -20.19 3.80 -27.59
C GLY A 301 -20.74 3.23 -28.90
N THR A 302 -22.01 3.49 -29.21
CA THR A 302 -22.70 3.07 -30.43
C THR A 302 -23.59 4.20 -30.94
N LEU A 303 -23.23 4.73 -32.12
CA LEU A 303 -23.90 5.89 -32.70
C LEU A 303 -25.42 5.71 -32.80
N PRO A 304 -26.21 6.75 -32.47
CA PRO A 304 -27.64 6.77 -32.70
C PRO A 304 -28.01 6.49 -34.16
N VAL A 305 -29.19 5.90 -34.38
CA VAL A 305 -29.62 5.52 -35.73
C VAL A 305 -29.69 6.74 -36.65
N GLY A 306 -29.01 6.64 -37.80
CA GLY A 306 -29.02 7.69 -38.81
C GLY A 306 -27.93 8.75 -38.64
N PHE A 307 -27.07 8.65 -37.61
CA PHE A 307 -25.83 9.42 -37.53
C PHE A 307 -24.80 8.79 -38.49
N ASP A 308 -24.17 9.61 -39.33
CA ASP A 308 -23.14 9.15 -40.27
C ASP A 308 -21.82 8.87 -39.52
N PRO A 309 -21.29 7.63 -39.54
CA PRO A 309 -20.02 7.32 -38.90
C PRO A 309 -18.80 8.00 -39.54
N LEU A 310 -18.94 8.69 -40.68
CA LEU A 310 -17.91 9.57 -41.25
C LEU A 310 -17.96 11.00 -40.68
N VAL A 311 -19.06 11.37 -40.03
CA VAL A 311 -19.26 12.68 -39.41
C VAL A 311 -19.14 12.59 -37.89
N TRP A 312 -19.62 11.50 -37.30
CA TRP A 312 -19.65 11.30 -35.86
C TRP A 312 -18.68 10.22 -35.38
N VAL A 313 -18.23 10.38 -34.13
CA VAL A 313 -17.65 9.34 -33.30
C VAL A 313 -18.51 9.16 -32.04
N ASP A 314 -18.50 7.96 -31.49
CA ASP A 314 -19.13 7.67 -30.20
C ASP A 314 -18.15 6.84 -29.37
N VAL A 315 -17.88 7.30 -28.15
CA VAL A 315 -16.97 6.69 -27.19
C VAL A 315 -17.80 6.33 -25.96
N ALA A 316 -17.64 5.10 -25.45
CA ALA A 316 -18.42 4.65 -24.30
C ALA A 316 -18.16 5.54 -23.08
N GLY A 317 -19.23 6.10 -22.50
CA GLY A 317 -19.17 7.06 -21.40
C GLY A 317 -19.24 8.54 -21.82
N GLU A 318 -19.20 8.83 -23.12
CA GLU A 318 -19.21 10.19 -23.67
C GLU A 318 -20.35 10.40 -24.67
N PHE A 319 -20.79 11.64 -24.86
CA PHE A 319 -21.81 11.93 -25.88
C PHE A 319 -21.17 11.86 -27.28
N PRO A 320 -21.92 11.54 -28.35
CA PRO A 320 -21.37 11.49 -29.69
C PRO A 320 -20.78 12.84 -30.11
N GLU A 321 -19.58 12.84 -30.68
CA GLU A 321 -18.88 14.06 -31.07
C GLU A 321 -18.59 14.10 -32.58
N LEU A 322 -18.42 15.31 -33.12
CA LEU A 322 -18.12 15.48 -34.54
C LEU A 322 -16.65 15.18 -34.79
N ARG A 323 -16.35 14.37 -35.81
CA ARG A 323 -15.00 13.89 -36.09
C ARG A 323 -14.00 15.00 -36.36
N TRP A 324 -14.41 16.11 -36.96
CA TRP A 324 -13.50 17.23 -37.23
C TRP A 324 -13.04 17.93 -35.94
N GLN A 325 -13.79 17.78 -34.83
CA GLN A 325 -13.39 18.30 -33.50
C GLN A 325 -12.20 17.53 -32.93
N ILE A 326 -11.99 16.32 -33.44
CA ILE A 326 -10.93 15.42 -33.02
C ILE A 326 -9.84 15.55 -34.08
N ALA A 327 -9.00 16.58 -33.92
CA ALA A 327 -7.74 16.66 -34.65
C ALA A 327 -6.84 15.46 -34.25
N THR A 328 -5.74 15.22 -34.96
CA THR A 328 -4.77 14.18 -34.55
C THR A 328 -4.37 14.40 -33.10
N ASN A 329 -4.91 13.57 -32.20
CA ASN A 329 -4.78 13.69 -30.75
C ASN A 329 -3.36 14.09 -30.33
N LEU A 330 -3.21 15.31 -29.81
CA LEU A 330 -1.96 15.84 -29.32
C LEU A 330 -1.77 15.31 -27.89
N PRO A 331 -0.59 14.79 -27.54
CA PRO A 331 -0.35 14.40 -26.16
C PRO A 331 -0.30 15.64 -25.24
N PRO A 332 -0.66 15.47 -23.96
CA PRO A 332 -0.58 16.55 -22.99
C PRO A 332 0.86 17.03 -22.84
N VAL A 333 1.06 18.33 -22.66
CA VAL A 333 2.38 18.94 -22.46
C VAL A 333 2.56 19.29 -21.00
N ILE A 334 3.63 18.77 -20.39
CA ILE A 334 4.03 19.11 -19.01
C ILE A 334 4.76 20.45 -19.02
N ASP A 335 4.35 21.37 -18.13
CA ASP A 335 4.98 22.66 -17.97
C ASP A 335 6.40 22.50 -17.41
N PRO A 336 7.43 23.08 -18.06
CA PRO A 336 8.82 23.01 -17.58
C PRO A 336 9.05 23.67 -16.20
N HIS A 337 8.11 24.45 -15.67
CA HIS A 337 8.17 25.02 -14.32
C HIS A 337 7.56 24.10 -13.24
N SER A 338 7.17 22.88 -13.60
CA SER A 338 6.74 21.85 -12.64
C SER A 338 7.83 21.55 -11.60
N SER A 339 7.43 21.35 -10.35
CA SER A 339 8.32 20.97 -9.26
C SER A 339 8.37 19.46 -9.14
N VAL A 340 9.27 18.81 -9.87
CA VAL A 340 9.35 17.34 -10.04
C VAL A 340 10.48 16.68 -9.24
N SER A 341 11.09 17.40 -8.30
CA SER A 341 12.14 16.84 -7.46
C SER A 341 12.12 17.43 -6.05
N ALA A 342 12.41 16.61 -5.04
CA ALA A 342 12.65 17.07 -3.68
C ALA A 342 13.68 16.20 -2.95
N SER A 343 14.13 16.69 -1.80
CA SER A 343 15.00 15.95 -0.89
C SER A 343 14.38 15.85 0.49
N ILE A 344 14.50 14.68 1.12
CA ILE A 344 14.15 14.46 2.51
C ILE A 344 15.45 14.18 3.28
N PRO A 345 15.85 15.05 4.23
CA PRO A 345 16.88 14.69 5.18
C PRO A 345 16.28 13.77 6.25
N GLU A 346 16.91 12.64 6.49
CA GLU A 346 16.66 11.86 7.70
C GLU A 346 16.99 12.70 8.95
N LEU A 347 16.23 12.48 10.03
CA LEU A 347 16.46 13.14 11.29
C LEU A 347 17.51 12.36 12.10
N PRO A 348 18.61 13.00 12.55
CA PRO A 348 19.64 12.30 13.31
C PRO A 348 19.20 12.08 14.77
N ASN A 349 19.55 10.91 15.32
CA ASN A 349 19.37 10.47 16.72
C ASN A 349 17.91 10.33 17.15
N VAL A 350 17.05 9.85 16.25
CA VAL A 350 15.62 9.62 16.53
C VAL A 350 15.17 8.21 16.16
N THR A 351 16.07 7.24 16.32
CA THR A 351 15.81 5.82 16.05
C THR A 351 14.48 5.31 16.63
N GLY A 352 13.69 4.65 15.78
CA GLY A 352 12.39 4.08 16.11
C GLY A 352 11.23 5.08 16.11
N SER A 353 11.47 6.33 15.72
CA SER A 353 10.47 7.39 15.62
C SER A 353 9.39 7.10 14.58
N THR A 354 8.13 7.33 14.96
CA THR A 354 6.99 7.26 14.03
C THR A 354 6.64 8.62 13.44
N ALA A 355 7.50 9.63 13.61
CA ALA A 355 7.32 10.92 12.93
C ALA A 355 7.31 10.71 11.41
N LEU A 356 6.61 11.58 10.70
CA LEU A 356 6.51 11.48 9.25
C LEU A 356 7.43 12.52 8.62
N ASP A 357 8.29 12.05 7.73
CA ASP A 357 9.05 12.90 6.83
C ASP A 357 8.30 13.07 5.52
N ILE A 358 8.21 14.33 5.10
CA ILE A 358 7.31 14.74 4.03
C ILE A 358 8.07 15.56 3.00
N ALA A 359 7.93 15.19 1.73
CA ALA A 359 8.24 16.03 0.59
C ALA A 359 7.00 16.20 -0.28
N ASN A 360 6.93 17.31 -1.00
CA ASN A 360 5.82 17.58 -1.91
C ASN A 360 6.27 18.47 -3.07
N GLY A 361 5.49 18.44 -4.13
CA GLY A 361 5.68 19.30 -5.30
C GLY A 361 4.46 19.23 -6.20
N PHE A 362 4.64 19.57 -7.47
CA PHE A 362 3.53 19.55 -8.42
C PHE A 362 3.96 19.36 -9.87
N LEU A 363 3.06 18.83 -10.68
CA LEU A 363 3.13 18.79 -12.14
C LEU A 363 2.02 19.69 -12.68
N ALA A 364 2.38 20.74 -13.42
CA ALA A 364 1.45 21.52 -14.20
C ALA A 364 1.44 21.00 -15.64
N PHE A 365 0.28 21.02 -16.28
CA PHE A 365 0.10 20.50 -17.64
C PHE A 365 -0.89 21.34 -18.44
N ALA A 366 -0.76 21.27 -19.76
CA ALA A 366 -1.72 21.78 -20.71
C ALA A 366 -1.80 20.86 -21.91
N ASP A 367 -3.03 20.64 -22.38
CA ASP A 367 -3.34 19.93 -23.59
C ASP A 367 -3.84 20.91 -24.65
N GLY A 368 -3.38 20.72 -25.88
CA GLY A 368 -3.84 21.48 -27.04
C GLY A 368 -5.28 21.15 -27.42
N ASP A 369 -5.73 19.94 -27.11
CA ASP A 369 -7.07 19.45 -27.36
C ASP A 369 -8.00 19.89 -26.20
N LEU A 370 -8.85 20.87 -26.46
CA LEU A 370 -9.70 21.53 -25.44
C LEU A 370 -10.69 20.58 -24.74
N ASN A 371 -10.96 19.43 -25.36
CA ASN A 371 -11.88 18.42 -24.84
C ASN A 371 -11.18 17.37 -23.98
N ASP A 372 -9.85 17.33 -24.00
CA ASP A 372 -9.07 16.34 -23.26
C ASP A 372 -9.11 16.66 -21.78
N ARG A 373 -9.06 15.60 -20.97
CA ARG A 373 -9.05 15.71 -19.51
C ARG A 373 -7.92 14.84 -18.99
N PRO A 374 -6.66 15.32 -19.06
CA PRO A 374 -5.52 14.53 -18.63
C PRO A 374 -5.66 14.03 -17.20
N ILE A 375 -5.52 12.71 -17.04
CA ILE A 375 -5.50 12.03 -15.75
C ILE A 375 -4.07 11.54 -15.50
N ALA A 376 -3.59 11.74 -14.27
CA ALA A 376 -2.28 11.28 -13.85
C ALA A 376 -2.35 9.90 -13.20
N SER A 377 -1.37 9.06 -13.49
CA SER A 377 -1.18 7.78 -12.81
C SER A 377 0.31 7.45 -12.70
N VAL A 378 0.70 6.68 -11.69
CA VAL A 378 2.06 6.16 -11.58
C VAL A 378 2.15 4.87 -12.40
N VAL A 379 3.04 4.86 -13.39
CA VAL A 379 3.21 3.70 -14.31
C VAL A 379 4.47 2.90 -14.02
N HIS A 380 5.44 3.51 -13.36
CA HIS A 380 6.67 2.85 -12.95
C HIS A 380 7.24 3.52 -11.70
N GLU A 381 7.82 2.72 -10.81
CA GLU A 381 8.61 3.21 -9.68
C GLU A 381 9.92 2.45 -9.62
N SER A 382 10.96 3.14 -9.18
CA SER A 382 12.27 2.54 -8.94
C SER A 382 12.90 3.13 -7.69
N VAL A 383 13.55 2.26 -6.91
CA VAL A 383 14.27 2.62 -5.68
C VAL A 383 15.72 2.22 -5.85
N THR A 384 16.63 3.17 -5.63
CA THR A 384 18.08 2.94 -5.71
C THR A 384 18.74 3.45 -4.45
N ALA A 385 19.55 2.62 -3.80
CA ALA A 385 20.27 2.98 -2.58
C ALA A 385 21.78 3.02 -2.84
N LEU A 386 22.46 4.05 -2.35
CA LEU A 386 23.89 4.28 -2.48
C LEU A 386 24.55 4.37 -1.12
N ASP A 387 25.67 3.65 -0.95
CA ASP A 387 26.53 3.79 0.22
C ASP A 387 27.31 5.12 0.19
N ALA A 388 28.04 5.43 1.27
CA ALA A 388 28.83 6.66 1.37
C ALA A 388 29.98 6.75 0.33
N GLN A 389 30.29 5.69 -0.40
CA GLN A 389 31.26 5.67 -1.50
C GLN A 389 30.59 5.78 -2.88
N GLY A 390 29.27 5.80 -2.95
CA GLY A 390 28.48 5.87 -4.18
C GLY A 390 28.27 4.53 -4.88
N HIS A 391 28.48 3.39 -4.21
CA HIS A 391 28.11 2.09 -4.75
C HIS A 391 26.66 1.75 -4.44
N MET A 392 26.00 1.08 -5.38
CA MET A 392 24.65 0.58 -5.15
C MET A 392 24.67 -0.62 -4.19
N PHE A 393 23.80 -0.59 -3.19
CA PHE A 393 23.50 -1.76 -2.36
C PHE A 393 22.02 -2.13 -2.48
N GLN A 394 21.71 -3.40 -2.21
CA GLN A 394 20.35 -3.92 -2.32
C GLN A 394 19.60 -3.73 -1.01
N LEU A 395 18.42 -3.13 -1.11
CA LEU A 395 17.49 -3.04 0.00
C LEU A 395 16.67 -4.33 0.10
N ALA A 396 16.23 -4.65 1.30
CA ALA A 396 15.27 -5.74 1.51
C ALA A 396 13.90 -5.37 0.89
N ASP A 397 13.17 -6.37 0.40
CA ASP A 397 11.90 -6.20 -0.32
C ASP A 397 10.87 -5.38 0.47
N ASP A 398 10.84 -5.51 1.79
CA ASP A 398 9.94 -4.77 2.69
C ASP A 398 10.28 -3.28 2.76
N LYS A 399 11.57 -2.92 2.72
CA LYS A 399 12.01 -1.51 2.62
C LYS A 399 11.66 -0.93 1.27
N VAL A 400 11.90 -1.65 0.18
CA VAL A 400 11.50 -1.22 -1.18
C VAL A 400 9.99 -0.98 -1.24
N PHE A 401 9.20 -1.93 -0.72
CA PHE A 401 7.75 -1.80 -0.65
C PHE A 401 7.30 -0.56 0.15
N ASN A 402 7.96 -0.25 1.27
CA ASN A 402 7.64 0.96 2.04
C ASN A 402 7.93 2.25 1.26
N PHE A 403 9.02 2.28 0.48
CA PHE A 403 9.36 3.44 -0.34
C PHE A 403 8.38 3.62 -1.51
N GLU A 404 8.01 2.55 -2.22
CA GLU A 404 7.05 2.60 -3.33
C GLU A 404 5.64 3.03 -2.85
N ASN A 405 5.20 2.59 -1.68
CA ASN A 405 3.88 2.97 -1.15
C ASN A 405 3.81 4.35 -0.48
N ALA A 406 4.92 5.09 -0.43
CA ALA A 406 4.97 6.41 0.21
C ALA A 406 4.56 7.56 -0.73
N PHE A 407 4.48 7.31 -2.05
CA PHE A 407 4.14 8.32 -3.05
C PHE A 407 2.63 8.45 -3.28
N LEU A 408 2.15 9.69 -3.42
CA LEU A 408 0.74 10.01 -3.64
C LEU A 408 0.59 11.10 -4.70
N LEU A 409 -0.40 10.93 -5.58
CA LEU A 409 -0.87 11.95 -6.52
C LEU A 409 -2.23 12.50 -6.08
N VAL A 410 -2.38 13.82 -6.13
CA VAL A 410 -3.63 14.54 -5.80
C VAL A 410 -3.94 15.55 -6.90
N PRO A 411 -4.88 15.25 -7.81
CA PRO A 411 -5.33 16.22 -8.81
C PRO A 411 -6.05 17.41 -8.16
N GLU A 412 -5.78 18.63 -8.63
CA GLU A 412 -6.54 19.81 -8.18
C GLU A 412 -7.99 19.78 -8.70
N SER A 413 -8.90 20.35 -7.90
CA SER A 413 -10.30 20.47 -8.33
C SER A 413 -10.42 21.52 -9.44
N GLY A 414 -11.08 21.15 -10.53
CA GLY A 414 -11.29 22.04 -11.68
C GLY A 414 -10.25 21.90 -12.81
N ASN A 415 -9.39 20.87 -12.78
CA ASN A 415 -8.60 20.49 -13.94
C ASN A 415 -9.50 20.26 -15.17
N THR A 416 -9.09 20.82 -16.31
CA THR A 416 -9.76 20.67 -17.61
C THR A 416 -8.75 20.11 -18.61
N ASN A 417 -8.63 20.69 -19.81
CA ASN A 417 -7.53 20.38 -20.72
C ASN A 417 -6.19 20.94 -20.20
N ASN A 418 -6.20 21.80 -19.20
CA ASN A 418 -5.02 22.20 -18.46
C ASN A 418 -5.28 22.09 -16.96
N GLY A 419 -4.21 22.09 -16.18
CA GLY A 419 -4.34 21.98 -14.74
C GLY A 419 -3.03 21.70 -14.03
N LYS A 420 -3.19 21.30 -12.78
CA LYS A 420 -2.10 20.98 -11.86
C LYS A 420 -2.43 19.71 -11.07
N ILE A 421 -1.42 18.89 -10.86
CA ILE A 421 -1.46 17.71 -9.98
C ILE A 421 -0.41 17.94 -8.90
N ASP A 422 -0.85 17.95 -7.65
CA ASP A 422 0.08 17.92 -6.53
C ASP A 422 0.57 16.49 -6.32
N TRP A 423 1.83 16.35 -5.94
CA TRP A 423 2.36 15.07 -5.46
C TRP A 423 2.91 15.23 -4.05
N GLY A 424 2.80 14.17 -3.28
CA GLY A 424 3.34 14.06 -1.94
C GLY A 424 4.11 12.77 -1.77
N TYR A 425 5.13 12.81 -0.94
CA TYR A 425 5.87 11.66 -0.49
C TYR A 425 5.90 11.69 1.03
N THR A 426 5.46 10.61 1.68
CA THR A 426 5.35 10.57 3.14
C THR A 426 5.83 9.23 3.66
N ILE A 427 6.89 9.25 4.46
CA ILE A 427 7.51 8.05 5.02
C ILE A 427 7.74 8.23 6.52
N ALA A 428 7.66 7.15 7.29
CA ALA A 428 7.99 7.21 8.71
C ALA A 428 9.51 7.27 8.89
N ASP A 429 9.95 8.15 9.78
CA ASP A 429 11.35 8.39 10.14
C ASP A 429 12.09 7.08 10.47
N LYS A 430 11.49 6.20 11.29
CA LYS A 430 12.05 4.85 11.59
C LYS A 430 12.33 3.94 10.38
N ALA A 431 11.75 4.23 9.22
CA ALA A 431 12.03 3.47 8.01
C ALA A 431 13.38 3.86 7.40
N LEU A 432 13.91 5.02 7.80
CA LEU A 432 15.14 5.65 7.32
C LEU A 432 16.35 5.34 8.20
N ASP A 433 16.16 5.05 9.51
CA ASP A 433 17.16 4.76 10.58
C ASP A 433 18.37 3.88 10.20
N PHE A 434 18.34 3.22 9.05
CA PHE A 434 19.42 2.40 8.54
C PHE A 434 20.44 3.16 7.68
N LEU A 435 20.14 4.42 7.31
CA LEU A 435 20.91 5.21 6.35
C LEU A 435 21.94 6.10 7.06
N GLY A 436 23.20 5.70 6.97
CA GLY A 436 24.28 6.48 7.57
C GLY A 436 24.54 7.81 6.84
N VAL A 437 25.45 8.59 7.42
CA VAL A 437 25.90 9.85 6.82
C VAL A 437 26.44 9.65 5.40
N ALA A 438 26.00 10.50 4.48
CA ALA A 438 26.37 10.46 3.04
C ALA A 438 25.88 9.21 2.28
N GLU A 439 24.95 8.46 2.86
CA GLU A 439 24.18 7.45 2.15
C GLU A 439 22.90 8.06 1.58
N PHE A 440 22.40 7.49 0.48
CA PHE A 440 21.24 8.04 -0.20
C PHE A 440 20.29 6.95 -0.69
N VAL A 441 18.99 7.19 -0.57
CA VAL A 441 17.98 6.45 -1.32
C VAL A 441 17.32 7.40 -2.31
N THR A 442 17.40 7.09 -3.59
CA THR A 442 16.69 7.82 -4.64
C THR A 442 15.50 7.01 -5.10
N ILE A 443 14.31 7.61 -4.95
CA ILE A 443 13.05 7.09 -5.44
C ILE A 443 12.68 7.88 -6.68
N THR A 444 12.40 7.17 -7.78
CA THR A 444 11.91 7.77 -9.02
C THR A 444 10.56 7.15 -9.35
N SER A 445 9.51 7.97 -9.30
CA SER A 445 8.15 7.60 -9.69
C SER A 445 7.85 8.25 -11.04
N THR A 446 7.66 7.43 -12.08
CA THR A 446 7.27 7.88 -13.42
C THR A 446 5.76 8.08 -13.45
N VAL A 447 5.35 9.34 -13.59
CA VAL A 447 3.95 9.75 -13.68
C VAL A 447 3.56 9.87 -15.16
N GLU A 448 2.59 9.07 -15.61
CA GLU A 448 1.96 9.19 -16.92
C GLU A 448 0.76 10.13 -16.82
N LEU A 449 0.75 11.18 -17.63
CA LEU A 449 -0.44 11.95 -17.98
C LEU A 449 -1.06 11.32 -19.22
N ASN A 450 -2.30 10.85 -19.10
CA ASN A 450 -3.08 10.29 -20.19
C ASN A 450 -4.29 11.17 -20.45
N ASP A 451 -4.40 11.70 -21.67
CA ASP A 451 -5.47 12.61 -22.07
C ASP A 451 -6.86 11.97 -22.23
N GLY A 452 -6.93 10.63 -22.22
CA GLY A 452 -8.15 9.85 -22.43
C GLY A 452 -8.44 9.54 -23.90
N HIS A 453 -7.67 10.11 -24.83
CA HIS A 453 -7.87 10.07 -26.27
C HIS A 453 -6.66 9.52 -27.05
N GLY A 454 -5.65 9.03 -26.33
CA GLY A 454 -4.55 8.21 -26.85
C GLY A 454 -3.20 8.89 -26.83
N GLY A 455 -3.13 10.14 -26.38
CA GLY A 455 -1.92 10.90 -26.17
C GLY A 455 -1.51 10.81 -24.71
N LYS A 456 -0.19 10.69 -24.55
CA LYS A 456 0.43 10.40 -23.28
C LYS A 456 1.70 11.19 -23.15
N ALA A 457 1.99 11.64 -21.93
CA ALA A 457 3.26 12.24 -21.59
C ALA A 457 3.72 11.75 -20.22
N ASP A 458 4.98 11.34 -20.15
CA ASP A 458 5.57 10.81 -18.93
C ASP A 458 6.48 11.85 -18.29
N GLN A 459 6.48 11.90 -16.95
CA GLN A 459 7.38 12.71 -16.16
C GLN A 459 7.88 11.93 -14.95
N ASP A 460 9.19 11.82 -14.83
CA ASP A 460 9.82 11.30 -13.62
C ASP A 460 9.73 12.35 -12.51
N VAL A 461 9.24 11.92 -11.35
CA VAL A 461 9.31 12.65 -10.08
C VAL A 461 10.35 11.96 -9.20
N THR A 462 11.37 12.71 -8.78
CA THR A 462 12.51 12.15 -8.02
C THR A 462 12.54 12.67 -6.59
N VAL A 463 12.51 11.76 -5.61
CA VAL A 463 12.73 12.07 -4.20
C VAL A 463 14.07 11.46 -3.77
N VAL A 464 14.97 12.31 -3.27
CA VAL A 464 16.27 11.88 -2.73
C VAL A 464 16.23 11.95 -1.21
N ILE A 465 16.32 10.80 -0.57
CA ILE A 465 16.49 10.69 0.87
C ILE A 465 17.97 10.71 1.17
N ALA A 466 18.39 11.63 2.02
CA ALA A 466 19.77 11.75 2.48
C ALA A 466 19.86 11.22 3.91
N GLY A 467 20.69 10.20 4.10
CA GLY A 467 20.92 9.57 5.40
C GLY A 467 21.59 10.50 6.40
N ALA A 468 21.33 10.23 7.68
CA ALA A 468 21.88 10.98 8.79
C ALA A 468 22.37 10.01 9.87
N ASN A 469 23.51 10.34 10.48
CA ASN A 469 24.09 9.50 11.53
C ASN A 469 23.17 9.40 12.75
N ASP A 470 22.92 8.18 13.18
CA ASP A 470 22.24 7.84 14.43
C ASP A 470 23.24 7.45 15.52
N ASP A 471 22.89 7.67 16.79
CA ASP A 471 23.73 7.26 17.91
C ASP A 471 23.69 5.73 18.06
N PRO A 472 24.82 5.05 18.34
CA PRO A 472 24.81 3.62 18.58
C PRO A 472 24.00 3.24 19.82
N ILE A 473 23.52 2.00 19.85
CA ILE A 473 22.74 1.46 20.96
C ILE A 473 23.63 0.55 21.81
N ALA A 474 24.18 1.11 22.88
CA ALA A 474 25.02 0.40 23.84
C ALA A 474 24.20 -0.34 24.92
N LYS A 475 24.53 -1.60 25.22
CA LYS A 475 23.87 -2.45 26.23
C LYS A 475 24.86 -2.88 27.32
N PRO A 476 24.45 -2.88 28.60
CA PRO A 476 25.36 -3.27 29.69
C PRO A 476 25.88 -4.71 29.55
N ASP A 477 27.16 -4.89 29.86
CA ASP A 477 27.83 -6.19 29.92
C ASP A 477 27.94 -6.73 31.34
N TYR A 478 27.98 -8.05 31.43
CA TYR A 478 28.13 -8.76 32.68
C TYR A 478 29.21 -9.84 32.57
N ALA A 479 30.06 -9.92 33.59
CA ALA A 479 31.06 -10.97 33.72
C ALA A 479 31.15 -11.43 35.17
N THR A 480 31.62 -12.66 35.39
CA THR A 480 31.94 -13.15 36.73
C THR A 480 33.34 -13.76 36.76
N VAL A 481 34.06 -13.55 37.87
CA VAL A 481 35.43 -14.06 38.03
C VAL A 481 35.72 -14.41 39.48
N GLU A 482 36.49 -15.48 39.69
CA GLU A 482 36.98 -15.83 41.02
C GLU A 482 38.09 -14.88 41.50
N LYS A 483 38.19 -14.64 42.81
CA LYS A 483 39.27 -13.87 43.41
C LYS A 483 40.64 -14.38 42.95
N GLY A 484 41.54 -13.46 42.59
CA GLY A 484 42.87 -13.81 42.08
C GLY A 484 42.91 -14.42 40.67
N ARG A 485 41.77 -14.59 39.99
CA ARG A 485 41.68 -15.03 38.60
C ARG A 485 41.42 -13.87 37.65
N SER A 486 41.49 -14.16 36.35
CA SER A 486 41.16 -13.21 35.30
C SER A 486 40.04 -13.73 34.42
N VAL A 487 39.22 -12.83 33.90
CA VAL A 487 38.20 -13.08 32.88
C VAL A 487 38.47 -12.16 31.70
N THR A 488 38.17 -12.65 30.49
CA THR A 488 38.29 -11.90 29.25
C THR A 488 36.97 -11.97 28.50
N GLY A 489 36.64 -10.92 27.76
CA GLY A 489 35.47 -10.87 26.90
C GLY A 489 35.57 -9.71 25.93
N ASN A 490 34.46 -9.37 25.28
CA ASN A 490 34.35 -8.17 24.46
C ASN A 490 33.02 -7.48 24.77
N VAL A 491 33.07 -6.17 25.05
CA VAL A 491 31.89 -5.38 25.42
C VAL A 491 31.00 -5.02 24.23
N LEU A 492 31.51 -5.12 22.99
CA LEU A 492 30.78 -4.69 21.79
C LEU A 492 29.87 -5.77 21.19
N VAL A 493 29.81 -6.98 21.79
CA VAL A 493 29.13 -8.14 21.19
C VAL A 493 27.61 -8.01 21.20
N ASN A 494 27.05 -7.28 22.17
CA ASN A 494 25.61 -7.05 22.35
C ASN A 494 25.16 -5.64 21.91
N ASP A 495 26.12 -4.81 21.47
CA ASP A 495 25.92 -3.46 20.98
C ASP A 495 25.58 -3.47 19.49
N THR A 496 24.80 -2.48 19.06
CA THR A 496 24.35 -2.35 17.67
C THR A 496 24.36 -0.89 17.25
N ASP A 497 24.51 -0.65 15.97
CA ASP A 497 24.27 0.67 15.37
C ASP A 497 23.04 0.58 14.46
N PRO A 498 22.10 1.55 14.51
CA PRO A 498 21.01 1.63 13.53
C PRO A 498 21.52 1.73 12.09
N ASP A 499 22.61 2.48 11.87
CA ASP A 499 23.21 2.71 10.57
C ASP A 499 23.88 1.42 10.04
N ILE A 500 23.37 0.88 8.94
CA ILE A 500 23.68 -0.50 8.52
C ILE A 500 25.16 -0.72 8.19
N HIS A 501 25.87 0.32 7.75
CA HIS A 501 27.28 0.27 7.40
C HIS A 501 28.22 0.69 8.54
N ASP A 502 27.68 1.11 9.69
CA ASP A 502 28.45 1.60 10.84
C ASP A 502 28.61 0.55 11.95
N ALA A 503 27.77 -0.48 11.95
CA ALA A 503 27.81 -1.56 12.95
C ALA A 503 29.19 -2.25 13.10
N LEU A 504 30.03 -2.23 12.05
CA LEU A 504 31.39 -2.80 12.08
C LEU A 504 32.48 -1.80 12.52
N LEU A 505 32.12 -0.52 12.69
CA LEU A 505 33.03 0.56 13.08
C LEU A 505 32.97 0.89 14.58
N LEU A 506 32.07 0.24 15.32
CA LEU A 506 31.94 0.42 16.76
C LEU A 506 33.27 0.16 17.47
N HIS A 507 33.69 1.13 18.28
CA HIS A 507 34.92 1.04 19.05
C HIS A 507 34.84 1.84 20.35
N VAL A 508 35.59 1.41 21.37
CA VAL A 508 35.63 2.07 22.68
C VAL A 508 36.52 3.31 22.61
N THR A 509 35.95 4.46 22.94
CA THR A 509 36.64 5.77 22.95
C THR A 509 36.99 6.25 24.35
N LYS A 510 36.22 5.84 25.38
CA LYS A 510 36.42 6.26 26.77
C LYS A 510 36.13 5.12 27.74
N VAL A 511 36.88 5.07 28.84
CA VAL A 511 36.55 4.23 30.01
C VAL A 511 36.52 5.11 31.25
N ASN A 512 35.47 5.01 32.04
CA ASN A 512 35.14 5.92 33.15
C ASN A 512 35.17 7.41 32.73
N GLY A 513 34.69 7.69 31.50
CA GLY A 513 34.58 9.04 30.93
C GLY A 513 35.90 9.67 30.45
N LEU A 514 36.99 8.91 30.38
CA LEU A 514 38.32 9.41 30.03
C LEU A 514 38.93 8.60 28.87
N ASP A 515 39.39 9.30 27.84
CA ASP A 515 39.92 8.70 26.60
C ASP A 515 41.24 7.96 26.84
N PHE A 516 42.09 8.52 27.71
CA PHE A 516 43.40 7.93 28.04
C PHE A 516 43.31 6.64 28.86
N ASN A 517 42.13 6.26 29.34
CA ASN A 517 41.93 4.99 30.05
C ASN A 517 41.78 3.80 29.09
N VAL A 518 41.49 4.03 27.80
CA VAL A 518 41.38 2.95 26.81
C VAL A 518 42.73 2.25 26.65
N GLY A 519 42.72 0.92 26.74
CA GLY A 519 43.90 0.05 26.68
C GLY A 519 44.84 0.19 27.89
N GLN A 520 44.47 0.94 28.93
CA GLN A 520 45.27 1.09 30.14
C GLN A 520 44.69 0.27 31.31
N PRO A 521 45.52 -0.14 32.29
CA PRO A 521 45.04 -0.75 33.52
C PRO A 521 44.27 0.28 34.38
N ILE A 522 43.01 -0.04 34.68
CA ILE A 522 42.08 0.75 35.49
C ILE A 522 41.80 -0.03 36.76
N HIS A 523 42.22 0.51 37.89
CA HIS A 523 42.01 -0.11 39.20
C HIS A 523 40.57 0.14 39.67
N GLY A 524 39.78 -0.94 39.73
CA GLY A 524 38.52 -0.97 40.45
C GLY A 524 38.70 -1.20 41.95
N THR A 525 37.60 -1.39 42.66
CA THR A 525 37.60 -1.67 44.10
C THR A 525 38.08 -3.10 44.37
N PHE A 526 37.73 -4.03 43.49
CA PHE A 526 37.92 -5.47 43.68
C PHE A 526 38.86 -6.10 42.65
N GLY A 527 39.25 -5.38 41.60
CA GLY A 527 40.21 -5.85 40.61
C GLY A 527 40.77 -4.75 39.73
N THR A 528 41.40 -5.14 38.63
CA THR A 528 41.94 -4.22 37.62
C THR A 528 41.44 -4.62 36.24
N LEU A 529 40.82 -3.68 35.53
CA LEU A 529 40.34 -3.83 34.16
C LEU A 529 41.38 -3.29 33.18
N THR A 530 41.54 -3.92 32.02
CA THR A 530 42.07 -3.28 30.80
C THR A 530 41.02 -3.50 29.71
N LEU A 531 40.47 -2.42 29.17
CA LEU A 531 39.47 -2.45 28.10
C LEU A 531 40.05 -1.74 26.88
N ASN A 532 40.19 -2.45 25.77
CA ASN A 532 40.84 -1.98 24.55
C ASN A 532 39.85 -1.29 23.61
N VAL A 533 40.39 -0.62 22.58
CA VAL A 533 39.61 0.09 21.56
C VAL A 533 38.67 -0.83 20.78
N ASP A 534 39.06 -2.09 20.55
CA ASP A 534 38.25 -3.11 19.86
C ASP A 534 37.17 -3.75 20.76
N GLY A 535 36.94 -3.20 21.95
CA GLY A 535 36.01 -3.72 22.94
C GLY A 535 36.53 -4.91 23.73
N GLY A 536 37.65 -5.50 23.33
CA GLY A 536 38.26 -6.62 24.04
C GLY A 536 38.72 -6.18 25.43
N TYR A 537 38.32 -6.92 26.47
CA TYR A 537 38.72 -6.63 27.85
C TYR A 537 39.38 -7.82 28.54
N ALA A 538 40.23 -7.49 29.52
CA ALA A 538 40.75 -8.41 30.51
C ALA A 538 40.57 -7.78 31.89
N TYR A 539 39.94 -8.50 32.82
CA TYR A 539 39.78 -8.07 34.20
C TYR A 539 40.41 -9.10 35.14
N THR A 540 41.30 -8.65 36.03
CA THR A 540 41.93 -9.49 37.06
C THR A 540 41.42 -9.11 38.44
N ALA A 541 40.76 -10.04 39.13
CA ALA A 541 40.31 -9.82 40.50
C ALA A 541 41.49 -9.87 41.48
N ASN A 542 41.47 -8.98 42.48
CA ASN A 542 42.49 -8.93 43.52
C ASN A 542 42.52 -10.27 44.31
N SER A 543 43.72 -10.77 44.59
CA SER A 543 43.88 -12.06 45.30
C SER A 543 43.72 -11.93 46.83
N ASN A 544 43.76 -10.72 47.36
CA ASN A 544 43.69 -10.41 48.80
C ASN A 544 42.29 -9.99 49.28
N LEU A 545 41.24 -10.34 48.52
CA LEU A 545 39.84 -10.11 48.93
C LEU A 545 39.50 -11.04 50.10
N GLY A 546 39.40 -10.47 51.31
CA GLY A 546 39.06 -11.22 52.53
C GLY A 546 37.63 -11.79 52.47
N ALA A 547 37.36 -12.84 53.26
CA ALA A 547 36.04 -13.51 53.35
C ALA A 547 34.87 -12.63 53.84
N ALA A 548 35.09 -11.32 54.03
CA ALA A 548 34.17 -10.36 54.61
C ALA A 548 33.48 -9.43 53.59
N ALA A 549 33.53 -9.71 52.29
CA ALA A 549 32.71 -8.99 51.31
C ALA A 549 31.24 -9.48 51.41
N SER A 550 30.51 -9.02 52.43
CA SER A 550 29.06 -9.22 52.48
C SER A 550 28.40 -8.39 51.38
N GLY A 551 27.72 -9.04 50.43
CA GLY A 551 26.84 -8.36 49.47
C GLY A 551 27.17 -8.50 47.97
N ALA A 552 27.75 -9.63 47.52
CA ALA A 552 28.10 -9.88 46.12
C ALA A 552 29.04 -8.80 45.53
N PRO A 553 30.36 -8.84 45.83
CA PRO A 553 31.30 -7.79 45.41
C PRO A 553 31.31 -7.65 43.89
N MET A 554 31.16 -6.42 43.39
CA MET A 554 31.07 -6.10 41.96
C MET A 554 31.86 -4.82 41.68
N ASP A 555 32.64 -4.83 40.61
CA ASP A 555 33.20 -3.61 40.01
C ASP A 555 32.39 -3.23 38.77
N THR A 556 32.03 -1.96 38.67
CA THR A 556 31.33 -1.40 37.50
C THR A 556 32.25 -0.37 36.85
N PHE A 557 32.49 -0.54 35.55
CA PHE A 557 33.25 0.41 34.73
C PHE A 557 32.34 0.95 33.65
N SER A 558 32.17 2.28 33.58
CA SER A 558 31.47 2.86 32.44
C SER A 558 32.39 2.90 31.23
N TYR A 559 31.84 2.69 30.05
CA TYR A 559 32.58 2.85 28.80
C TYR A 559 31.70 3.57 27.77
N THR A 560 32.34 4.33 26.89
CA THR A 560 31.69 5.02 25.78
C THR A 560 32.21 4.41 24.50
N LEU A 561 31.30 3.93 23.66
CA LEU A 561 31.60 3.49 22.31
C LEU A 561 31.15 4.54 21.29
N SER A 562 31.79 4.54 20.13
CA SER A 562 31.50 5.43 19.00
C SER A 562 31.45 4.63 17.71
N ASP A 563 30.60 5.07 16.80
CA ASP A 563 30.43 4.62 15.42
C ASP A 563 31.55 5.08 14.47
N GLY A 564 32.37 6.07 14.88
CA GLY A 564 33.38 6.67 14.02
C GLY A 564 32.87 7.76 13.06
N HIS A 565 31.57 8.04 13.06
CA HIS A 565 30.90 9.05 12.22
C HIS A 565 30.27 10.20 13.02
N GLY A 566 30.31 10.11 14.35
CA GLY A 566 30.05 11.24 15.25
C GLY A 566 29.08 10.89 16.38
N GLY A 567 28.39 9.76 16.28
CA GLY A 567 27.53 9.22 17.32
C GLY A 567 28.33 8.51 18.41
N SER A 568 27.77 8.53 19.61
CA SER A 568 28.37 7.86 20.75
C SER A 568 27.36 7.46 21.80
N SER A 569 27.61 6.32 22.44
CA SER A 569 26.72 5.76 23.45
C SER A 569 27.52 5.25 24.64
N THR A 570 26.97 5.42 25.84
CA THR A 570 27.66 5.10 27.10
C THR A 570 26.88 4.09 27.90
N THR A 571 27.54 3.01 28.28
CA THR A 571 26.97 1.96 29.13
C THR A 571 28.03 1.46 30.12
N SER A 572 27.86 0.25 30.67
CA SER A 572 28.72 -0.29 31.73
C SER A 572 29.08 -1.76 31.56
N LEU A 573 30.32 -2.09 31.90
CA LEU A 573 30.75 -3.47 32.18
C LEU A 573 30.67 -3.72 33.70
N ASN A 574 29.87 -4.70 34.09
CA ASN A 574 29.66 -5.10 35.48
C ASN A 574 30.34 -6.45 35.75
N VAL A 575 31.40 -6.46 36.56
CA VAL A 575 32.16 -7.66 36.87
C VAL A 575 31.88 -8.10 38.31
N GLY A 576 31.15 -9.19 38.48
CA GLY A 576 30.92 -9.84 39.76
C GLY A 576 32.13 -10.69 40.20
N ILE A 577 32.51 -10.61 41.47
CA ILE A 577 33.65 -11.33 42.02
C ILE A 577 33.16 -12.44 42.95
N THR A 578 33.55 -13.68 42.65
CA THR A 578 33.30 -14.82 43.53
C THR A 578 34.52 -15.06 44.42
N VAL A 579 34.33 -15.10 45.74
CA VAL A 579 35.42 -15.24 46.72
C VAL A 579 35.69 -16.69 47.15
N SER A 580 35.21 -17.66 46.36
CA SER A 580 35.33 -19.11 46.62
C SER A 580 36.78 -19.59 46.51
N ASP A 581 37.21 -20.51 47.38
CA ASP A 581 38.55 -21.13 47.41
C ASP A 581 38.57 -22.55 46.79
N ARG A 582 37.99 -22.77 45.59
CA ARG A 582 37.92 -24.12 44.98
C ARG A 582 38.34 -24.10 43.48
N PRO A 583 38.99 -25.15 42.93
CA PRO A 583 39.58 -25.11 41.59
C PRO A 583 38.54 -25.25 40.46
N ALA A 584 38.79 -24.58 39.33
CA ALA A 584 37.98 -24.59 38.11
C ALA A 584 37.88 -25.96 37.41
N SER A 585 36.70 -26.27 36.84
CA SER A 585 36.42 -27.41 35.95
C SER A 585 35.56 -26.99 34.74
N VAL A 586 35.50 -27.86 33.73
CA VAL A 586 35.24 -27.67 32.28
C VAL A 586 33.74 -27.67 31.90
N ASN A 587 33.35 -26.80 30.94
CA ASN A 587 32.00 -26.46 30.44
C ASN A 587 31.22 -27.56 29.64
N ASN A 588 29.91 -27.70 29.91
CA ASN A 588 28.86 -28.33 29.08
C ASN A 588 27.69 -27.34 28.81
N THR A 589 27.55 -26.79 27.60
CA THR A 589 26.57 -25.72 27.27
C THR A 589 25.17 -26.25 26.88
N ILE A 590 24.10 -25.84 27.58
CA ILE A 590 22.68 -25.96 27.16
C ILE A 590 22.21 -24.58 26.67
N LYS A 591 21.77 -24.42 25.41
CA LYS A 591 21.19 -23.16 24.91
C LYS A 591 19.66 -23.20 25.02
N LEU A 592 19.08 -22.22 25.72
CA LEU A 592 17.65 -21.93 25.73
C LEU A 592 17.47 -20.57 25.05
N THR A 593 17.10 -20.53 23.78
CA THR A 593 16.91 -19.27 23.02
C THR A 593 15.44 -18.89 22.93
N ASP A 594 15.15 -17.59 22.78
CA ASP A 594 13.83 -16.91 22.88
C ASP A 594 12.69 -17.40 21.95
N GLY A 595 12.82 -18.55 21.28
CA GLY A 595 11.80 -19.13 20.41
C GLY A 595 11.37 -20.58 20.71
N LEU A 596 12.09 -21.34 21.55
CA LEU A 596 11.93 -22.82 21.59
C LEU A 596 11.61 -23.42 22.98
N VAL A 597 11.01 -22.62 23.87
CA VAL A 597 10.89 -22.96 25.30
C VAL A 597 10.12 -24.26 25.55
N ALA A 598 9.05 -24.57 24.82
CA ALA A 598 8.25 -25.78 25.09
C ALA A 598 9.02 -27.08 24.77
N VAL A 599 9.71 -27.15 23.63
CA VAL A 599 10.45 -28.36 23.19
C VAL A 599 11.69 -28.57 24.06
N GLU A 600 12.37 -27.50 24.45
CA GLU A 600 13.57 -27.57 25.29
C GLU A 600 13.21 -27.88 26.75
N MET A 601 12.10 -27.36 27.28
CA MET A 601 11.55 -27.74 28.59
C MET A 601 11.10 -29.21 28.65
N ILE A 602 10.61 -29.73 27.53
CA ILE A 602 10.26 -31.14 27.38
C ILE A 602 11.52 -32.02 27.39
N LYS A 603 12.57 -31.63 26.65
CA LYS A 603 13.87 -32.32 26.70
C LYS A 603 14.45 -32.30 28.12
N LEU A 604 14.34 -31.17 28.82
CA LEU A 604 14.77 -31.03 30.20
C LEU A 604 14.01 -31.96 31.16
N ALA A 605 12.71 -32.18 30.93
CA ALA A 605 11.89 -33.13 31.68
C ALA A 605 12.30 -34.59 31.44
N THR A 606 12.82 -34.90 30.25
CA THR A 606 13.39 -36.21 29.89
C THR A 606 14.80 -36.40 30.46
N ASP A 607 15.65 -35.37 30.42
CA ASP A 607 17.03 -35.41 30.91
C ASP A 607 17.14 -35.44 32.46
N ALA A 608 16.05 -35.13 33.16
CA ALA A 608 15.95 -35.20 34.62
C ALA A 608 16.07 -36.63 35.20
N TYR A 609 16.11 -37.66 34.34
CA TYR A 609 16.18 -39.07 34.71
C TYR A 609 17.46 -39.74 34.16
N PRO A 610 18.57 -39.83 34.93
CA PRO A 610 19.86 -40.23 34.36
C PRO A 610 20.09 -41.74 34.16
N PHE A 611 19.17 -42.64 34.51
CA PHE A 611 19.43 -44.10 34.46
C PHE A 611 18.24 -44.97 33.98
N GLY A 612 18.43 -45.58 32.79
CA GLY A 612 17.66 -46.70 32.24
C GLY A 612 16.62 -46.26 31.20
N ASP A 613 16.55 -46.74 29.95
CA ASP A 613 17.07 -47.95 29.31
C ASP A 613 16.95 -47.72 27.76
N THR A 614 17.98 -47.38 26.98
CA THR A 614 18.73 -48.34 26.14
C THR A 614 19.78 -47.61 25.27
N GLY A 615 21.06 -47.83 25.60
CA GLY A 615 22.25 -47.76 24.74
C GLY A 615 22.35 -46.77 23.55
N TYR A 616 22.86 -45.56 23.81
CA TYR A 616 23.92 -44.94 22.99
C TYR A 616 24.87 -44.15 23.90
N HIS A 617 26.17 -44.29 23.63
CA HIS A 617 27.29 -43.96 24.51
C HIS A 617 27.42 -42.46 24.84
N THR A 618 27.76 -42.12 26.10
CA THR A 618 29.13 -41.68 26.48
C THR A 618 29.33 -41.71 28.01
N PHE A 619 30.27 -42.54 28.48
CA PHE A 619 30.90 -42.45 29.82
C PHE A 619 32.11 -41.50 29.76
N ASP A 620 32.47 -40.84 30.87
CA ASP A 620 33.81 -40.25 31.09
C ASP A 620 34.89 -41.36 31.00
N PRO A 621 36.04 -41.12 30.35
CA PRO A 621 37.16 -42.06 30.24
C PRO A 621 37.79 -42.60 31.56
N LEU A 622 37.30 -42.29 32.77
CA LEU A 622 37.82 -42.90 34.01
C LEU A 622 36.80 -43.60 34.93
N GLY A 623 35.57 -43.87 34.50
CA GLY A 623 34.80 -45.02 35.03
C GLY A 623 34.42 -45.01 36.52
N THR A 624 33.99 -43.87 37.08
CA THR A 624 33.32 -43.83 38.40
C THR A 624 31.89 -43.31 38.29
N PRO A 625 30.89 -43.90 38.98
CA PRO A 625 29.53 -43.37 39.03
C PRO A 625 29.50 -41.99 39.66
N LEU A 626 28.60 -41.12 39.19
CA LEU A 626 28.20 -39.89 39.89
C LEU A 626 27.48 -40.26 41.21
N SER A 627 28.27 -40.62 42.21
CA SER A 627 27.80 -40.71 43.59
C SER A 627 27.34 -39.32 44.03
N ALA A 628 26.18 -39.27 44.70
CA ALA A 628 25.51 -38.11 45.29
C ALA A 628 26.32 -37.33 46.36
N THR A 629 27.65 -37.35 46.29
CA THR A 629 28.57 -36.67 47.22
C THR A 629 29.47 -35.63 46.54
N ASN A 630 29.35 -35.40 45.22
CA ASN A 630 30.15 -34.38 44.53
C ASN A 630 29.28 -33.31 43.81
N PRO A 631 28.89 -32.23 44.49
CA PRO A 631 27.98 -31.20 43.98
C PRO A 631 28.61 -30.25 42.93
N THR A 632 29.71 -30.62 42.27
CA THR A 632 30.46 -29.75 41.34
C THR A 632 30.21 -29.98 39.86
N ALA A 633 29.37 -30.95 39.49
CA ALA A 633 29.03 -31.21 38.08
C ALA A 633 27.80 -30.42 37.58
N VAL A 634 27.22 -29.53 38.41
CA VAL A 634 25.89 -28.92 38.17
C VAL A 634 25.96 -27.44 37.73
N ASN A 635 27.14 -26.83 37.68
CA ASN A 635 27.26 -25.39 37.42
C ASN A 635 27.41 -24.99 35.94
N ASP A 636 27.22 -25.92 35.00
CA ASP A 636 27.50 -25.68 33.57
C ASP A 636 26.31 -25.21 32.73
N ILE A 637 25.14 -25.03 33.34
CA ILE A 637 23.97 -24.45 32.66
C ILE A 637 23.97 -22.94 32.93
N GLN A 638 24.87 -22.23 32.25
CA GLN A 638 24.84 -20.78 32.10
C GLN A 638 24.95 -20.42 30.62
N ALA A 639 23.99 -20.86 29.81
CA ALA A 639 23.80 -20.26 28.50
C ALA A 639 22.54 -19.39 28.51
N ASP A 640 22.73 -18.16 28.04
CA ASP A 640 21.72 -17.23 27.57
C ASP A 640 20.49 -17.10 28.50
N ASN A 641 20.69 -16.38 29.61
CA ASN A 641 19.63 -15.85 30.50
C ASN A 641 18.89 -16.81 31.43
N TRP A 642 19.29 -18.09 31.53
CA TRP A 642 18.67 -19.04 32.46
C TRP A 642 19.60 -19.47 33.60
N GLN A 643 19.03 -19.61 34.81
CA GLN A 643 19.74 -19.97 36.03
C GLN A 643 18.94 -20.98 36.84
N PHE A 644 19.63 -21.96 37.45
CA PHE A 644 19.03 -22.79 38.49
C PHE A 644 18.64 -21.94 39.70
N ILE A 645 17.41 -22.12 40.18
CA ILE A 645 17.02 -21.49 41.43
C ILE A 645 17.76 -22.18 42.60
N SER A 646 18.15 -21.43 43.64
CA SER A 646 18.84 -22.01 44.81
C SER A 646 17.86 -22.38 45.93
N ALA A 647 18.20 -23.34 46.78
CA ALA A 647 17.39 -23.73 47.94
C ALA A 647 17.16 -22.54 48.90
N SER A 648 18.17 -21.69 49.03
CA SER A 648 18.10 -20.44 49.79
C SER A 648 17.17 -19.41 49.18
N ALA A 649 17.03 -19.38 47.85
CA ALA A 649 16.13 -18.46 47.16
C ALA A 649 14.65 -18.83 47.38
N LEU A 650 14.35 -20.13 47.52
CA LEU A 650 13.00 -20.64 47.82
C LEU A 650 12.64 -20.63 49.32
N HIS A 651 13.52 -20.15 50.21
CA HIS A 651 13.36 -20.21 51.69
C HIS A 651 12.98 -21.60 52.25
N LEU A 652 13.32 -22.68 51.56
CA LEU A 652 13.08 -24.03 52.03
C LEU A 652 14.25 -24.44 52.93
N ASN A 653 14.07 -24.34 54.26
CA ASN A 653 15.06 -24.89 55.20
C ASN A 653 15.15 -26.41 55.01
N PRO A 654 16.32 -26.98 54.70
CA PRO A 654 16.48 -28.41 54.72
C PRO A 654 16.33 -28.89 56.18
N SER A 655 15.49 -29.90 56.37
CA SER A 655 15.38 -30.78 57.56
C SER A 655 14.54 -30.30 58.77
N THR A 656 13.49 -31.07 59.09
CA THR A 656 13.43 -31.98 60.26
C THR A 656 12.13 -32.81 60.27
N VAL A 657 12.29 -34.10 60.60
CA VAL A 657 11.33 -35.21 60.54
C VAL A 657 10.18 -35.09 61.56
N HIS A 658 8.98 -35.55 61.19
CA HIS A 658 7.99 -36.00 62.17
C HIS A 658 7.28 -37.30 61.75
N GLY A 659 7.79 -38.44 62.21
CA GLY A 659 7.11 -39.74 62.21
C GLY A 659 7.33 -40.60 60.94
N PRO A 660 7.12 -41.93 61.05
CA PRO A 660 7.42 -42.92 60.00
C PRO A 660 6.63 -42.74 58.69
N ASN A 661 5.67 -41.80 58.64
CA ASN A 661 4.88 -41.45 57.46
C ASN A 661 5.11 -40.01 56.97
N SER A 662 6.18 -39.32 57.42
CA SER A 662 6.49 -37.96 56.97
C SER A 662 7.25 -37.96 55.63
N ILE A 663 6.94 -36.99 54.78
CA ILE A 663 7.65 -36.75 53.52
C ILE A 663 8.86 -35.86 53.83
N GLN A 664 10.04 -36.27 53.37
CA GLN A 664 11.28 -35.50 53.38
C GLN A 664 11.45 -34.81 52.04
N TYR A 665 11.86 -33.53 52.08
CA TYR A 665 12.07 -32.73 50.87
C TYR A 665 13.52 -32.24 50.85
N SER A 666 14.13 -32.26 49.68
CA SER A 666 15.42 -31.63 49.44
C SER A 666 15.36 -30.77 48.18
N PHE A 667 16.09 -29.66 48.23
CA PHE A 667 16.26 -28.78 47.09
C PHE A 667 17.75 -28.54 46.91
N ASN A 668 18.29 -28.88 45.75
CA ASN A 668 19.72 -28.78 45.50
C ASN A 668 19.96 -28.32 44.07
N ASN A 669 20.50 -27.11 43.89
CA ASN A 669 20.86 -26.53 42.60
C ASN A 669 19.79 -26.69 41.51
N GLY A 670 18.57 -26.25 41.81
CA GLY A 670 17.44 -26.32 40.88
C GLY A 670 16.73 -27.67 40.81
N PHE A 671 17.24 -28.72 41.48
CA PHE A 671 16.58 -30.01 41.55
C PHE A 671 15.72 -30.10 42.82
N TYR A 672 14.44 -30.42 42.64
CA TYR A 672 13.47 -30.69 43.70
C TYR A 672 13.29 -32.20 43.88
N GLN A 673 13.32 -32.66 45.14
CA GLN A 673 13.10 -34.07 45.49
C GLN A 673 12.21 -34.20 46.73
N ALA A 674 11.25 -35.13 46.71
CA ALA A 674 10.24 -35.38 47.73
C ALA A 674 10.02 -36.89 47.98
N ILE A 675 10.60 -37.41 49.07
CA ILE A 675 10.60 -38.85 49.39
C ILE A 675 9.77 -39.11 50.66
N ARG A 676 8.86 -40.11 50.66
CA ARG A 676 8.26 -40.59 51.91
C ARG A 676 9.27 -41.41 52.70
N ALA A 677 9.42 -41.17 54.00
CA ALA A 677 10.37 -41.89 54.84
C ALA A 677 10.20 -43.44 54.86
N SER A 678 9.06 -43.95 54.39
CA SER A 678 8.74 -45.38 54.26
C SER A 678 9.19 -46.02 52.93
N ASP A 679 9.46 -45.22 51.90
CA ASP A 679 9.71 -45.69 50.55
C ASP A 679 11.20 -46.11 50.47
N THR A 680 11.48 -47.36 50.84
CA THR A 680 12.80 -47.99 50.66
C THR A 680 12.82 -48.74 49.33
N LEU A 681 12.72 -48.00 48.22
CA LEU A 681 13.25 -48.46 46.94
C LEU A 681 14.75 -48.15 46.96
N GLY A 682 15.54 -49.21 47.12
CA GLY A 682 16.99 -49.11 47.19
C GLY A 682 17.59 -48.79 45.82
N ASN A 683 18.56 -47.88 45.85
CA ASN A 683 19.48 -47.43 44.78
C ASN A 683 18.77 -46.49 43.78
N ASP A 684 18.66 -45.17 43.98
CA ASP A 684 19.80 -44.23 43.96
C ASP A 684 19.32 -42.85 44.52
N PRO A 685 20.02 -42.19 45.46
CA PRO A 685 19.68 -40.83 45.93
C PRO A 685 19.90 -39.71 44.87
N SER A 686 19.88 -40.03 43.57
CA SER A 686 20.25 -39.16 42.45
C SER A 686 19.09 -38.70 41.56
N GLU A 687 17.85 -39.16 41.81
CA GLU A 687 16.69 -38.86 40.95
C GLU A 687 15.94 -37.62 41.44
N ALA A 688 15.73 -36.63 40.56
CA ALA A 688 14.98 -35.42 40.86
C ALA A 688 13.52 -35.57 40.42
N ASP A 689 12.57 -35.14 41.26
CA ASP A 689 11.15 -35.11 40.90
C ASP A 689 10.82 -33.92 39.97
N ALA A 690 11.57 -32.81 40.10
CA ALA A 690 11.47 -31.69 39.18
C ALA A 690 12.77 -30.89 39.07
N ILE A 691 12.97 -30.26 37.91
CA ILE A 691 14.00 -29.26 37.66
C ILE A 691 13.34 -27.88 37.62
N VAL A 692 13.94 -26.89 38.30
CA VAL A 692 13.42 -25.54 38.43
C VAL A 692 14.49 -24.52 38.04
N LEU A 693 14.14 -23.71 37.05
CA LEU A 693 14.98 -22.68 36.44
C LEU A 693 14.28 -21.32 36.48
N THR A 694 15.05 -20.25 36.48
CA THR A 694 14.56 -18.88 36.27
C THR A 694 15.30 -18.23 35.12
N GLY A 695 14.59 -17.44 34.31
CA GLY A 695 15.18 -16.74 33.18
C GLY A 695 14.22 -15.72 32.58
N ILE A 696 14.49 -15.29 31.34
CA ILE A 696 13.64 -14.36 30.60
C ILE A 696 13.16 -15.05 29.34
N VAL A 697 11.86 -14.93 29.04
CA VAL A 697 11.24 -15.42 27.80
C VAL A 697 10.34 -14.33 27.27
N ASN A 698 10.55 -13.90 26.02
CA ASN A 698 9.75 -12.82 25.41
C ASN A 698 9.69 -11.55 26.29
N GLY A 699 10.81 -11.22 26.96
CA GLY A 699 10.90 -10.08 27.86
C GLY A 699 10.18 -10.23 29.22
N GLN A 700 9.60 -11.39 29.53
CA GLN A 700 8.93 -11.69 30.81
C GLN A 700 9.86 -12.48 31.73
N LYS A 701 9.95 -12.10 33.02
CA LYS A 701 10.67 -12.88 34.04
C LYS A 701 9.94 -14.19 34.27
N THR A 702 10.62 -15.28 33.98
CA THR A 702 10.02 -16.60 33.86
C THR A 702 10.57 -17.54 34.90
N LEU A 703 9.68 -18.31 35.52
CA LEU A 703 10.02 -19.51 36.28
C LEU A 703 9.64 -20.74 35.47
N ALA A 704 10.62 -21.57 35.12
CA ALA A 704 10.44 -22.81 34.40
C ALA A 704 10.50 -24.00 35.37
N ILE A 705 9.51 -24.89 35.33
CA ILE A 705 9.44 -26.11 36.15
C ILE A 705 9.22 -27.31 35.23
N ALA A 706 10.15 -28.25 35.22
CA ALA A 706 10.08 -29.48 34.43
C ALA A 706 9.99 -30.68 35.37
N PHE A 707 8.87 -31.40 35.36
CA PHE A 707 8.66 -32.61 36.15
C PHE A 707 9.24 -33.84 35.45
N ALA A 708 10.06 -34.60 36.18
CA ALA A 708 10.62 -35.84 35.69
C ALA A 708 9.53 -36.92 35.57
N GLY A 709 9.70 -37.87 34.64
CA GLY A 709 8.76 -38.96 34.39
C GLY A 709 9.48 -40.24 34.00
N THR A 710 8.81 -41.39 34.18
CA THR A 710 9.31 -42.73 33.78
C THR A 710 8.31 -43.43 32.86
N ASP A 711 8.80 -44.37 32.05
CA ASP A 711 8.04 -45.21 31.10
C ASP A 711 7.59 -46.56 31.72
N GLN A 712 8.17 -46.92 32.87
CA GLN A 712 8.02 -48.24 33.50
C GLN A 712 6.67 -48.39 34.18
N LYS A 713 5.76 -49.17 33.60
CA LYS A 713 4.45 -49.55 34.17
C LYS A 713 4.50 -50.13 35.61
N SER A 714 5.66 -50.56 36.11
CA SER A 714 5.85 -51.00 37.50
C SER A 714 5.90 -49.84 38.50
N ASP A 715 6.41 -48.68 38.10
CA ASP A 715 6.44 -47.48 38.93
C ASP A 715 5.02 -46.98 39.19
N TRP A 716 4.08 -47.36 38.33
CA TRP A 716 2.67 -46.97 38.39
C TRP A 716 1.91 -47.70 39.50
N MET A 717 2.40 -48.87 39.93
CA MET A 717 1.70 -49.74 40.87
C MET A 717 1.83 -49.27 42.33
N ASP A 718 2.81 -48.43 42.67
CA ASP A 718 2.90 -47.75 43.98
C ASP A 718 2.10 -46.42 44.02
N PHE A 719 1.49 -46.01 42.90
CA PHE A 719 0.82 -44.71 42.71
C PHE A 719 -0.72 -44.76 42.84
N ALA A 720 -1.26 -45.80 43.49
CA ALA A 720 -2.71 -45.99 43.62
C ALA A 720 -3.47 -44.88 44.39
N ASN A 721 -2.76 -43.93 45.02
CA ASN A 721 -3.33 -42.72 45.63
C ASN A 721 -2.65 -41.45 45.06
N PHE A 722 -3.00 -41.05 43.83
CA PHE A 722 -2.49 -39.80 43.23
C PHE A 722 -2.76 -38.56 44.11
N SER A 723 -3.84 -38.56 44.91
CA SER A 723 -4.18 -37.49 45.85
C SER A 723 -3.12 -37.20 46.92
N ASP A 724 -2.25 -38.16 47.25
CA ASP A 724 -1.15 -37.95 48.21
C ASP A 724 0.09 -37.28 47.58
N HIS A 725 0.21 -37.21 46.26
CA HIS A 725 1.38 -36.63 45.58
C HIS A 725 1.36 -35.11 45.53
N TYR A 726 0.19 -34.47 45.44
CA TYR A 726 0.10 -33.01 45.61
C TYR A 726 0.62 -32.56 46.99
N ALA A 727 0.37 -33.36 48.04
CA ALA A 727 0.93 -33.10 49.36
C ALA A 727 2.47 -33.15 49.37
N LYS A 728 3.10 -33.86 48.42
CA LYS A 728 4.55 -33.87 48.20
C LYS A 728 5.07 -32.61 47.48
N PHE A 729 4.23 -31.84 46.78
CA PHE A 729 4.65 -30.60 46.11
C PHE A 729 4.25 -29.32 46.86
N GLY A 730 3.48 -29.44 47.95
CA GLY A 730 3.08 -28.30 48.78
C GLY A 730 4.20 -27.33 49.17
N PRO A 731 5.41 -27.80 49.56
CA PRO A 731 6.54 -26.91 49.82
C PRO A 731 7.02 -26.14 48.58
N LEU A 732 7.07 -26.80 47.41
CA LEU A 732 7.42 -26.16 46.14
C LEU A 732 6.40 -25.09 45.75
N VAL A 733 5.11 -25.43 45.83
CA VAL A 733 3.99 -24.49 45.62
C VAL A 733 4.10 -23.27 46.53
N ALA A 734 4.33 -23.47 47.84
CA ALA A 734 4.44 -22.37 48.80
C ALA A 734 5.59 -21.42 48.45
N ALA A 735 6.70 -21.97 47.95
CA ALA A 735 7.85 -21.19 47.53
C ALA A 735 7.58 -20.43 46.21
N VAL A 736 6.90 -21.05 45.23
CA VAL A 736 6.44 -20.37 44.01
C VAL A 736 5.48 -19.23 44.33
N LYS A 737 4.56 -19.43 45.29
CA LYS A 737 3.64 -18.38 45.75
C LYS A 737 4.37 -17.16 46.32
N GLN A 738 5.46 -17.38 47.07
CA GLN A 738 6.24 -16.26 47.61
C GLN A 738 6.88 -15.42 46.49
N TYR A 739 7.32 -16.06 45.40
CA TYR A 739 7.86 -15.38 44.22
C TYR A 739 6.80 -14.55 43.51
N ILE A 740 5.61 -15.13 43.32
CA ILE A 740 4.44 -14.43 42.77
C ILE A 740 4.10 -13.21 43.64
N ASP A 741 3.92 -13.40 44.96
CA ASP A 741 3.55 -12.32 45.89
C ASP A 741 4.62 -11.20 45.96
N SER A 742 5.89 -11.51 45.64
CA SER A 742 7.01 -10.55 45.65
C SER A 742 7.19 -9.78 44.33
N GLY A 743 6.50 -10.17 43.26
CA GLY A 743 6.70 -9.61 41.92
C GLY A 743 8.04 -9.97 41.27
N ALA A 744 8.65 -11.07 41.71
CA ALA A 744 9.95 -11.52 41.20
C ALA A 744 9.85 -12.22 39.84
N ILE A 745 8.66 -12.67 39.46
CA ILE A 745 8.37 -13.37 38.20
C ILE A 745 7.06 -12.85 37.61
N ASP A 746 7.01 -12.80 36.28
CA ASP A 746 5.85 -12.38 35.50
C ASP A 746 5.11 -13.60 34.92
N GLN A 747 5.78 -14.75 34.80
CA GLN A 747 5.17 -16.00 34.34
C GLN A 747 5.80 -17.28 34.91
N VAL A 748 5.01 -18.36 34.93
CA VAL A 748 5.40 -19.71 35.30
C VAL A 748 5.10 -20.65 34.13
N LEU A 749 6.14 -21.34 33.65
CA LEU A 749 6.03 -22.34 32.60
C LEU A 749 6.29 -23.73 33.19
N VAL A 750 5.35 -24.65 33.00
CA VAL A 750 5.42 -26.00 33.55
C VAL A 750 5.46 -27.03 32.44
N SER A 751 6.28 -28.06 32.57
CA SER A 751 6.27 -29.20 31.65
C SER A 751 6.45 -30.53 32.37
N GLY A 752 6.10 -31.61 31.67
CA GLY A 752 6.29 -32.97 32.13
C GLY A 752 5.93 -33.98 31.04
N HIS A 753 6.52 -35.17 31.13
CA HIS A 753 6.25 -36.29 30.22
C HIS A 753 5.83 -37.54 31.01
N SER A 754 4.96 -38.39 30.44
CA SER A 754 4.40 -39.60 31.06
C SER A 754 3.95 -39.38 32.51
N LEU A 755 4.62 -39.96 33.52
CA LEU A 755 4.26 -39.74 34.92
C LEU A 755 4.42 -38.26 35.35
N GLY A 756 5.46 -37.59 34.86
CA GLY A 756 5.71 -36.16 35.07
C GLY A 756 4.63 -35.26 34.43
N ALA A 757 3.98 -35.71 33.34
CA ALA A 757 2.85 -35.01 32.76
C ALA A 757 1.67 -34.95 33.73
N ALA A 758 1.36 -36.07 34.39
CA ALA A 758 0.31 -36.12 35.40
C ALA A 758 0.66 -35.27 36.63
N MET A 759 1.93 -35.24 37.06
CA MET A 759 2.40 -34.37 38.14
C MET A 759 2.28 -32.88 37.77
N ALA A 760 2.68 -32.49 36.55
CA ALA A 760 2.54 -31.13 36.03
C ALA A 760 1.07 -30.68 36.01
N GLN A 761 0.17 -31.55 35.54
CA GLN A 761 -1.27 -31.27 35.52
C GLN A 761 -1.84 -31.08 36.93
N ASP A 762 -1.43 -31.92 37.88
CA ASP A 762 -1.90 -31.82 39.26
C ASP A 762 -1.32 -30.59 39.99
N PHE A 763 -0.06 -30.25 39.72
CA PHE A 763 0.57 -29.01 40.18
C PHE A 763 -0.19 -27.76 39.70
N MET A 764 -0.59 -27.73 38.44
CA MET A 764 -1.36 -26.62 37.84
C MET A 764 -2.79 -26.48 38.36
N LYS A 765 -3.33 -27.49 39.07
CA LYS A 765 -4.66 -27.40 39.72
C LYS A 765 -4.66 -26.55 40.98
N ASP A 766 -3.49 -26.23 41.55
CA ASP A 766 -3.38 -25.37 42.73
C ASP A 766 -4.08 -24.02 42.50
N PRO A 767 -4.90 -23.53 43.45
CA PRO A 767 -5.53 -22.22 43.37
C PRO A 767 -4.58 -21.05 43.08
N ILE A 768 -3.30 -21.11 43.48
CA ILE A 768 -2.33 -20.01 43.24
C ILE A 768 -2.15 -19.75 41.74
N PHE A 769 -2.35 -20.76 40.88
CA PHE A 769 -2.20 -20.61 39.45
C PHE A 769 -3.51 -20.19 38.75
N LYS A 770 -4.67 -20.34 39.42
CA LYS A 770 -5.99 -20.26 38.77
C LYS A 770 -6.63 -18.87 38.73
N ASN A 771 -6.14 -17.85 39.44
CA ASN A 771 -6.83 -16.55 39.55
C ASN A 771 -5.92 -15.36 39.89
N ASP A 772 -4.74 -15.25 39.29
CA ASP A 772 -3.87 -14.09 39.52
C ASP A 772 -3.80 -13.17 38.29
N PRO A 773 -4.23 -11.90 38.38
CA PRO A 773 -4.14 -10.94 37.28
C PRO A 773 -2.73 -10.38 37.07
N HIS A 774 -1.75 -10.71 37.93
CA HIS A 774 -0.39 -10.17 37.91
C HIS A 774 0.66 -11.13 37.38
N PHE A 775 0.32 -12.39 37.07
CA PHE A 775 1.25 -13.32 36.40
C PHE A 775 0.51 -14.36 35.55
N HIS A 776 1.21 -14.94 34.57
CA HIS A 776 0.67 -15.99 33.69
C HIS A 776 1.23 -17.37 34.02
N ALA A 777 0.39 -18.40 34.08
CA ALA A 777 0.83 -19.80 34.27
C ALA A 777 0.38 -20.66 33.09
N LEU A 778 1.33 -21.33 32.44
CA LEU A 778 1.08 -22.21 31.29
C LEU A 778 1.77 -23.55 31.51
N ALA A 779 1.16 -24.62 31.00
CA ALA A 779 1.75 -25.95 31.04
C ALA A 779 1.65 -26.68 29.70
N TRP A 780 2.71 -27.42 29.38
CA TRP A 780 2.77 -28.34 28.23
C TRP A 780 3.14 -29.73 28.70
N THR A 781 2.28 -30.71 28.44
CA THR A 781 2.52 -32.08 28.90
C THR A 781 2.43 -33.09 27.77
N ILE A 782 3.22 -34.16 27.82
CA ILE A 782 3.19 -35.25 26.83
C ILE A 782 2.86 -36.57 27.52
N GLY A 783 1.85 -37.31 27.05
CA GLY A 783 1.49 -38.61 27.63
C GLY A 783 1.07 -39.66 26.59
N SER A 784 1.21 -40.94 26.94
CA SER A 784 0.69 -42.05 26.14
C SER A 784 -0.75 -42.38 26.53
N PRO A 785 -1.71 -42.40 25.59
CA PRO A 785 -3.10 -42.77 25.90
C PRO A 785 -3.28 -44.22 26.38
N GLY A 786 -2.29 -45.09 26.14
CA GLY A 786 -2.42 -46.55 26.28
C GLY A 786 -2.10 -47.13 27.66
N SER A 787 -1.33 -46.42 28.49
CA SER A 787 -0.95 -46.83 29.86
C SER A 787 -1.44 -45.87 30.94
N ASP A 788 -1.83 -44.65 30.56
CA ASP A 788 -1.89 -43.50 31.46
C ASP A 788 -3.33 -42.99 31.61
N ASN A 789 -4.18 -43.72 32.32
CA ASN A 789 -5.55 -43.26 32.64
C ASN A 789 -5.61 -42.01 33.56
N ILE A 790 -4.47 -41.35 33.82
CA ILE A 790 -4.30 -40.25 34.78
C ILE A 790 -4.07 -38.91 34.06
N SER A 791 -3.52 -38.90 32.84
CA SER A 791 -3.29 -37.68 32.03
C SER A 791 -4.54 -37.18 31.28
N GLN A 792 -5.72 -37.72 31.63
CA GLN A 792 -7.00 -37.46 30.97
C GLN A 792 -7.94 -36.55 31.77
N ASP A 793 -7.51 -36.02 32.92
CA ASP A 793 -8.42 -35.35 33.84
C ASP A 793 -8.40 -33.80 33.76
N ALA A 794 -9.50 -33.32 33.17
CA ALA A 794 -10.13 -31.99 33.22
C ALA A 794 -9.66 -30.91 32.21
N PRO A 795 -10.59 -30.26 31.47
CA PRO A 795 -10.28 -29.20 30.52
C PRO A 795 -9.85 -27.93 31.27
N ASP A 796 -8.54 -27.75 31.44
CA ASP A 796 -7.94 -26.52 31.91
C ASP A 796 -7.25 -25.82 30.73
N ALA A 797 -7.76 -24.65 30.33
CA ALA A 797 -7.29 -23.94 29.13
C ALA A 797 -5.81 -23.49 29.21
N ARG A 798 -5.18 -23.57 30.39
CA ARG A 798 -3.77 -23.25 30.62
C ARG A 798 -2.85 -24.44 30.34
N ILE A 799 -3.39 -25.64 30.22
CA ILE A 799 -2.66 -26.88 30.03
C ILE A 799 -2.88 -27.37 28.60
N THR A 800 -1.78 -27.51 27.86
CA THR A 800 -1.78 -28.13 26.53
C THR A 800 -1.25 -29.55 26.65
N ASN A 801 -2.07 -30.54 26.32
CA ASN A 801 -1.70 -31.95 26.34
C ASN A 801 -1.38 -32.45 24.93
N PHE A 802 -0.21 -33.06 24.77
CA PHE A 802 0.21 -33.75 23.56
C PHE A 802 0.11 -35.26 23.80
N TYR A 803 -0.58 -35.96 22.91
CA TYR A 803 -0.77 -37.41 23.00
C TYR A 803 0.03 -38.12 21.92
N HIS A 804 0.86 -39.08 22.31
CA HIS A 804 1.65 -39.88 21.36
C HIS A 804 1.35 -41.37 21.53
N THR A 805 1.33 -42.12 20.43
CA THR A 805 0.99 -43.57 20.46
C THR A 805 2.14 -44.45 20.98
N LEU A 806 3.35 -43.89 21.06
CA LEU A 806 4.59 -44.51 21.55
C LEU A 806 5.29 -43.55 22.54
N ASP A 807 6.17 -44.05 23.41
CA ASP A 807 6.90 -43.23 24.37
C ASP A 807 7.87 -42.24 23.68
N PRO A 808 7.83 -40.92 23.98
CA PRO A 808 8.71 -39.92 23.36
C PRO A 808 10.21 -40.17 23.54
N ILE A 809 10.62 -40.96 24.54
CA ILE A 809 12.02 -41.32 24.77
C ILE A 809 12.61 -42.10 23.58
N TYR A 810 11.77 -42.81 22.79
CA TYR A 810 12.22 -43.63 21.67
C TYR A 810 12.36 -42.90 20.32
N GLU A 811 11.82 -41.70 20.13
CA GLU A 811 11.78 -41.01 18.82
C GLU A 811 12.51 -39.66 18.75
N LEU A 812 13.41 -39.35 19.70
CA LEU A 812 14.22 -38.13 19.67
C LEU A 812 15.28 -38.04 18.54
N THR A 813 15.23 -38.93 17.54
CA THR A 813 16.04 -38.85 16.31
C THR A 813 15.33 -38.13 15.16
N HIS A 814 14.04 -37.81 15.26
CA HIS A 814 13.28 -37.16 14.18
C HIS A 814 12.50 -35.93 14.69
N PRO A 815 13.12 -34.73 14.73
CA PRO A 815 12.47 -33.52 15.24
C PRO A 815 11.16 -33.13 14.52
N LEU A 816 10.91 -33.65 13.32
CA LEU A 816 9.76 -33.32 12.47
C LEU A 816 8.46 -34.06 12.83
N SER A 817 8.51 -35.26 13.44
CA SER A 817 7.30 -36.01 13.83
C SER A 817 6.60 -35.38 15.04
N LEU A 818 7.37 -35.00 16.06
CA LEU A 818 6.87 -34.24 17.23
C LEU A 818 6.31 -32.86 16.83
N PHE A 819 6.91 -32.23 15.82
CA PHE A 819 6.56 -30.90 15.33
C PHE A 819 5.28 -30.90 14.46
N ALA A 820 5.04 -31.98 13.71
CA ALA A 820 3.80 -32.16 12.93
C ALA A 820 2.55 -32.36 13.83
N GLU A 821 2.70 -33.01 14.98
CA GLU A 821 1.62 -33.19 15.96
C GLU A 821 1.26 -31.87 16.66
N LEU A 822 2.24 -31.00 16.90
CA LEU A 822 2.07 -29.65 17.44
C LEU A 822 1.18 -28.78 16.53
N VAL A 823 1.36 -28.86 15.21
CA VAL A 823 0.54 -28.15 14.20
C VAL A 823 -0.91 -28.63 14.21
N ARG A 824 -1.18 -29.94 14.38
CA ARG A 824 -2.55 -30.49 14.44
C ARG A 824 -3.37 -29.92 15.60
N SER A 825 -2.72 -29.53 16.70
CA SER A 825 -3.39 -29.07 17.93
C SER A 825 -3.65 -27.56 18.00
N SER A 826 -3.13 -26.77 17.06
CA SER A 826 -3.03 -25.31 17.20
C SER A 826 -3.77 -24.56 16.08
N GLY A 827 -4.86 -23.87 16.42
CA GLY A 827 -5.74 -23.17 15.47
C GLY A 827 -5.46 -21.67 15.27
N SER A 828 -4.31 -21.15 15.72
CA SER A 828 -4.01 -19.70 15.72
C SER A 828 -3.13 -19.28 14.54
N PHE A 829 -3.51 -18.19 13.86
CA PHE A 829 -2.76 -17.55 12.76
C PHE A 829 -1.32 -17.18 13.14
N VAL A 830 -1.09 -16.78 14.39
CA VAL A 830 0.25 -16.41 14.90
C VAL A 830 1.19 -17.62 14.95
N GLN A 831 0.65 -18.82 15.20
CA GLN A 831 1.44 -20.05 15.30
C GLN A 831 1.77 -20.64 13.92
N GLN A 832 0.92 -20.39 12.91
CA GLN A 832 1.17 -20.79 11.52
C GLN A 832 2.31 -19.97 10.89
N GLN A 833 2.38 -18.68 11.20
CA GLN A 833 3.47 -17.81 10.74
C GLN A 833 4.81 -18.18 11.39
N PHE A 834 4.81 -18.48 12.70
CA PHE A 834 5.98 -18.99 13.39
C PHE A 834 6.51 -20.31 12.78
N PHE A 835 5.62 -21.24 12.45
CA PHE A 835 5.99 -22.51 11.81
C PHE A 835 6.58 -22.34 10.41
N LYS A 836 6.06 -21.38 9.64
CA LYS A 836 6.56 -21.02 8.31
C LYS A 836 8.02 -20.54 8.36
N ASP A 837 8.35 -19.73 9.35
CA ASP A 837 9.68 -19.18 9.53
C ASP A 837 10.69 -20.29 9.93
N GLN A 838 10.27 -21.25 10.76
CA GLN A 838 11.08 -22.41 11.15
C GLN A 838 11.37 -23.38 9.98
N LEU A 839 10.39 -23.65 9.11
CA LEU A 839 10.59 -24.48 7.92
C LEU A 839 11.57 -23.82 6.95
N GLN A 840 11.47 -22.50 6.78
CA GLN A 840 12.36 -21.74 5.93
C GLN A 840 13.82 -21.84 6.44
N ASP A 841 14.04 -21.65 7.73
CA ASP A 841 15.37 -21.80 8.34
C ASP A 841 15.93 -23.21 8.23
N PHE A 842 15.08 -24.24 8.36
CA PHE A 842 15.48 -25.63 8.17
C PHE A 842 16.00 -25.91 6.75
N PHE A 843 15.30 -25.43 5.71
CA PHE A 843 15.72 -25.64 4.32
C PHE A 843 16.99 -24.85 3.96
N VAL A 844 17.11 -23.61 4.44
CA VAL A 844 18.31 -22.77 4.25
C VAL A 844 19.55 -23.42 4.87
N ASN A 845 19.42 -23.99 6.07
CA ASN A 845 20.54 -24.61 6.79
C ASN A 845 20.74 -26.10 6.48
N SER A 846 19.97 -26.64 5.53
CA SER A 846 20.10 -28.05 5.13
C SER A 846 21.37 -28.28 4.29
N PRO A 847 21.96 -29.50 4.33
CA PRO A 847 23.14 -29.84 3.52
C PRO A 847 22.87 -29.85 2.00
N TYR A 848 21.63 -29.57 1.58
CA TYR A 848 21.20 -29.59 0.18
C TYR A 848 21.25 -28.20 -0.50
N GLY A 849 21.63 -27.14 0.23
CA GLY A 849 22.05 -25.86 -0.36
C GLY A 849 20.94 -24.99 -0.95
N PHE A 850 19.74 -24.99 -0.37
CA PHE A 850 18.64 -24.13 -0.82
C PHE A 850 18.98 -22.65 -0.59
N SER A 851 18.71 -21.81 -1.60
CA SER A 851 18.68 -20.36 -1.38
C SER A 851 17.48 -19.96 -0.52
N SER A 852 17.55 -18.81 0.16
CA SER A 852 16.47 -18.34 1.03
C SER A 852 15.12 -18.19 0.33
N SER A 853 15.12 -17.86 -0.97
CA SER A 853 13.92 -17.76 -1.79
C SER A 853 13.32 -19.14 -2.11
N GLU A 854 14.15 -20.14 -2.43
CA GLU A 854 13.71 -21.52 -2.66
C GLU A 854 13.17 -22.16 -1.37
N ALA A 855 13.87 -21.95 -0.25
CA ALA A 855 13.46 -22.41 1.08
C ALA A 855 12.10 -21.82 1.48
N ARG A 856 11.87 -20.52 1.19
CA ARG A 856 10.59 -19.84 1.45
C ARG A 856 9.44 -20.42 0.62
N ILE A 857 9.67 -20.71 -0.67
CA ILE A 857 8.66 -21.29 -1.55
C ILE A 857 8.29 -22.70 -1.09
N VAL A 858 9.29 -23.54 -0.78
CA VAL A 858 9.08 -24.91 -0.30
C VAL A 858 8.39 -24.90 1.07
N ALA A 859 8.79 -24.04 2.01
CA ALA A 859 8.18 -23.90 3.32
C ALA A 859 6.70 -23.49 3.25
N ASN A 860 6.36 -22.51 2.41
CA ASN A 860 4.98 -22.07 2.20
C ASN A 860 4.09 -23.19 1.67
N ASN A 861 4.54 -23.86 0.60
CA ASN A 861 3.74 -24.89 -0.06
C ASN A 861 3.64 -26.16 0.78
N LEU A 862 4.68 -26.49 1.56
CA LEU A 862 4.65 -27.58 2.52
C LEU A 862 3.67 -27.29 3.66
N LEU A 863 3.68 -26.08 4.24
CA LEU A 863 2.73 -25.65 5.26
C LEU A 863 1.28 -25.72 4.74
N SER A 864 1.02 -25.22 3.53
CA SER A 864 -0.31 -25.31 2.92
C SER A 864 -0.77 -26.76 2.71
N LYS A 865 0.11 -27.66 2.25
CA LYS A 865 -0.21 -29.09 2.11
C LYS A 865 -0.42 -29.78 3.47
N MET A 866 0.37 -29.44 4.49
CA MET A 866 0.24 -29.96 5.85
C MET A 866 -1.09 -29.51 6.49
N LEU A 867 -1.53 -28.26 6.26
CA LEU A 867 -2.83 -27.76 6.73
C LEU A 867 -4.01 -28.50 6.08
N VAL A 868 -3.95 -28.78 4.78
CA VAL A 868 -4.98 -29.54 4.05
C VAL A 868 -5.04 -30.99 4.55
N LYS A 869 -3.88 -31.66 4.64
CA LYS A 869 -3.76 -33.05 5.12
C LYS A 869 -4.12 -33.23 6.60
N ALA A 870 -3.82 -32.24 7.43
CA ALA A 870 -4.25 -32.20 8.83
C ALA A 870 -5.78 -32.10 8.97
N HIS A 871 -6.46 -31.46 8.02
CA HIS A 871 -7.92 -31.45 7.95
C HIS A 871 -8.51 -32.81 7.52
N GLU A 872 -7.75 -33.60 6.76
CA GLU A 872 -8.15 -34.92 6.24
C GLU A 872 -7.70 -36.10 7.11
N GLY A 873 -6.87 -35.87 8.14
CA GLY A 873 -6.41 -36.90 9.08
C GLY A 873 -5.39 -37.89 8.51
N THR A 874 -4.57 -37.48 7.52
CA THR A 874 -3.54 -38.34 6.90
C THR A 874 -2.14 -37.73 6.98
N ASP A 875 -1.10 -38.58 7.00
CA ASP A 875 0.29 -38.13 7.09
C ASP A 875 0.81 -37.57 5.76
N VAL A 876 1.83 -36.70 5.87
CA VAL A 876 2.58 -36.14 4.75
C VAL A 876 3.93 -36.85 4.67
N GLU A 877 4.15 -37.68 3.66
CA GLU A 877 5.47 -38.23 3.37
C GLU A 877 6.33 -37.18 2.64
N ILE A 878 7.52 -36.92 3.18
CA ILE A 878 8.52 -36.04 2.57
C ILE A 878 9.66 -36.95 2.07
N PRO A 879 9.91 -37.04 0.74
CA PRO A 879 11.00 -37.85 0.22
C PRO A 879 12.33 -37.14 0.49
N PHE A 880 13.15 -37.71 1.39
CA PHE A 880 14.53 -37.26 1.59
C PHE A 880 15.49 -38.10 0.74
N GLY A 881 16.29 -37.44 -0.11
CA GLY A 881 17.29 -38.08 -0.99
C GLY A 881 17.39 -37.52 -2.41
N GLU A 882 16.50 -36.59 -2.79
CA GLU A 882 16.40 -36.00 -4.14
C GLU A 882 17.16 -34.66 -4.24
N PRO A 883 17.71 -34.29 -5.40
CA PRO A 883 18.33 -32.97 -5.61
C PRO A 883 17.31 -31.82 -5.50
N ALA A 884 17.74 -30.65 -5.01
CA ALA A 884 16.89 -29.49 -4.67
C ALA A 884 15.89 -29.08 -5.79
N THR A 885 16.30 -29.19 -7.05
CA THR A 885 15.46 -28.90 -8.22
C THR A 885 14.22 -29.80 -8.35
N HIS A 886 14.31 -31.05 -7.90
CA HIS A 886 13.21 -32.02 -7.98
C HIS A 886 12.20 -31.82 -6.84
N ILE A 887 12.69 -31.41 -5.66
CA ILE A 887 11.87 -31.01 -4.51
C ILE A 887 11.06 -29.74 -4.87
N ILE A 888 11.69 -28.74 -5.49
CA ILE A 888 11.01 -27.51 -5.93
C ILE A 888 9.90 -27.81 -6.94
N ASN A 889 10.09 -28.73 -7.90
CA ASN A 889 9.05 -29.07 -8.87
C ASN A 889 7.83 -29.77 -8.24
N ASN A 890 8.04 -30.63 -7.23
CA ASN A 890 6.93 -31.31 -6.53
C ASN A 890 6.15 -30.39 -5.59
N PHE A 891 6.76 -29.30 -5.12
CA PHE A 891 6.13 -28.34 -4.20
C PHE A 891 5.82 -26.98 -4.84
N GLY A 892 6.29 -26.68 -6.06
CA GLY A 892 6.29 -25.33 -6.64
C GLY A 892 5.23 -25.01 -7.70
N THR A 893 4.45 -25.97 -8.18
CA THR A 893 3.38 -25.69 -9.18
C THR A 893 1.98 -25.96 -8.64
N ASN A 894 1.07 -25.02 -8.88
CA ASN A 894 -0.39 -25.14 -8.66
C ASN A 894 -0.91 -26.50 -9.16
N ILE A 895 -1.59 -27.24 -8.29
CA ILE A 895 -2.20 -28.53 -8.63
C ILE A 895 -3.63 -28.28 -9.10
N ASP A 896 -3.87 -28.58 -10.38
CA ASP A 896 -5.21 -28.93 -10.88
C ASP A 896 -5.43 -30.42 -10.59
N PHE A 897 -6.50 -30.75 -9.87
CA PHE A 897 -6.87 -32.14 -9.58
C PHE A 897 -8.02 -32.52 -10.51
N ASP A 898 -7.74 -33.38 -11.50
CA ASP A 898 -8.72 -34.37 -11.89
C ASP A 898 -8.11 -35.69 -12.39
N ALA A 899 -8.77 -36.77 -11.95
CA ALA A 899 -8.79 -38.15 -12.44
C ALA A 899 -7.52 -39.04 -12.35
N HIS A 900 -7.57 -39.92 -11.34
CA HIS A 900 -7.27 -41.37 -11.39
C HIS A 900 -5.89 -41.89 -11.87
N ASP A 901 -5.33 -42.74 -10.99
CA ASP A 901 -4.46 -43.90 -11.22
C ASP A 901 -2.93 -43.74 -11.33
N GLN A 902 -2.27 -44.38 -10.35
CA GLN A 902 -1.05 -45.19 -10.46
C GLN A 902 0.25 -44.52 -10.93
N VAL A 903 1.06 -44.06 -9.97
CA VAL A 903 2.53 -44.01 -10.10
C VAL A 903 3.15 -44.83 -8.97
N ALA A 904 2.96 -46.13 -9.08
CA ALA A 904 3.75 -47.15 -8.40
C ALA A 904 4.27 -48.12 -9.47
N TYR A 905 4.98 -47.66 -10.52
CA TYR A 905 5.60 -48.56 -11.51
C TYR A 905 6.67 -47.92 -12.43
N LEU A 906 7.42 -46.90 -12.00
CA LEU A 906 8.45 -46.27 -12.85
C LEU A 906 9.90 -46.34 -12.34
N HIS A 907 10.16 -46.94 -11.18
CA HIS A 907 11.55 -47.16 -10.73
C HIS A 907 12.19 -48.43 -11.34
N ASP A 908 11.42 -49.38 -11.89
CA ASP A 908 11.98 -50.65 -12.40
C ASP A 908 12.22 -50.71 -13.92
N VAL A 909 11.94 -49.64 -14.67
CA VAL A 909 12.10 -49.65 -16.14
C VAL A 909 13.46 -49.12 -16.60
N GLU A 910 14.07 -48.16 -15.89
CA GLU A 910 15.43 -47.68 -16.21
C GLU A 910 16.50 -48.74 -15.99
N THR A 911 16.31 -49.61 -15.00
CA THR A 911 17.27 -50.69 -14.70
C THR A 911 17.18 -51.84 -15.72
N TYR A 912 16.07 -52.00 -16.44
CA TYR A 912 15.89 -53.08 -17.43
C TYR A 912 16.25 -52.66 -18.86
N LEU A 913 16.26 -51.35 -19.18
CA LEU A 913 16.56 -50.84 -20.53
C LEU A 913 18.04 -50.61 -20.81
N THR A 914 18.91 -50.69 -19.81
CA THR A 914 20.38 -50.61 -19.99
C THR A 914 21.00 -51.92 -20.51
N GLY A 915 20.19 -52.98 -20.67
CA GLY A 915 20.65 -54.31 -21.08
C GLY A 915 20.09 -54.88 -22.39
N LEU A 916 19.21 -54.18 -23.12
CA LEU A 916 18.55 -54.71 -24.33
C LEU A 916 19.12 -54.13 -25.62
N SER A 917 19.14 -54.95 -26.68
CA SER A 917 19.62 -54.53 -27.99
C SER A 917 18.63 -53.57 -28.66
N GLN A 918 19.13 -52.68 -29.53
CA GLN A 918 18.35 -51.64 -30.21
C GLN A 918 17.14 -52.17 -31.01
N ALA A 919 17.14 -53.46 -31.36
CA ALA A 919 16.03 -54.13 -32.03
C ALA A 919 14.83 -54.42 -31.10
N ASP A 920 15.05 -54.64 -29.80
CA ASP A 920 13.99 -54.97 -28.85
C ASP A 920 13.31 -53.70 -28.30
N ALA A 921 14.02 -52.58 -28.22
CA ALA A 921 13.46 -51.27 -27.84
C ALA A 921 12.45 -50.74 -28.88
N SER A 922 12.62 -51.11 -30.16
CA SER A 922 11.77 -50.65 -31.25
C SER A 922 10.40 -51.34 -31.28
N HIS A 923 10.27 -52.51 -30.65
CA HIS A 923 8.99 -53.24 -30.56
C HIS A 923 8.14 -52.81 -29.36
N PHE A 924 8.77 -52.21 -28.34
CA PHE A 924 8.09 -51.72 -27.13
C PHE A 924 7.45 -50.34 -27.33
N LEU A 925 8.04 -49.49 -28.18
CA LEU A 925 7.48 -48.16 -28.51
C LEU A 925 6.30 -48.17 -29.50
N LEU A 926 5.88 -49.34 -30.00
CA LEU A 926 4.75 -49.49 -30.95
C LEU A 926 3.51 -50.15 -30.31
N HIS A 927 3.52 -50.37 -28.99
CA HIS A 927 2.39 -50.92 -28.23
C HIS A 927 1.91 -50.03 -27.06
N ILE A 928 2.51 -48.85 -26.93
CA ILE A 928 1.94 -47.66 -26.27
C ILE A 928 1.41 -46.79 -27.42
#